data_AF-A0A8D8CAN5-F1
#
_entry.id   AF-A0A8D8CAN5-F1
#
_cell.length_a   1.000
_cell.length_b   1.000
_cell.length_c   1.000
_cell.angle_alpha   90.00
_cell.angle_beta   90.00
_cell.angle_gamma   90.00
#
_symmetry.space_group_name_H-M   'P 1'
#
loop_
_entity.id
_entity.type
_entity.pdbx_description
1 polymer ?
#
loop_
_entity_poly.entity_id
_entity_poly.type
_entity_poly.pdbx_seq_one_letter_code
_entity_poly.pdbx_strand_id
1 'polypeptide(L)'
;MESDGGEGHVGTVRNFESQEEVVVVWDNGTAANYRCAGAFDLRILDSAPTGIKHEGTMCDTCRQTPIFGIRWKCAECNNYDLCSICYHGDKHHLRHRFHRISTPGGEKTLLEPRRKTKKIAVRGIFPGARVVRGVDWQWEDQDGGNGRRGKVNEIQDWSSASPRSAAYVVWDNGAKNLYRVGFEGMADLKVVNDSKGTNVYRDHLPLLGEFGPGRGPHSFQIGDQVTVDLDIEIVQSLQHGHGGWTDGMYECLNTTGTVVGIDEDHDIVVAYPSSHRWTFNPTVLTIVSSPASLLTESQSQQFAVGDFVKICSDLERIKILQRGHGEWAEAMVPTLGKVGRVQQVYHDNDLKVEVCNTSWTYNPLAVTKVASSSDGSTAVTTNGERLSAILKKLFEPHASGDTTEELVKAAANGDVAKVEEFLSGAAAQNVASSSSSSQDSSQVVKVDVNGVFAGHTALQAASQNGHLEVIQVLLRYKADVEIEDKDGDRAVHHAAFGDEPGVMGLLAKAGADLNARNKRRQTALHIAVNKGHFNVVKTLLELSSHPSLQDSEGDTPLHDAISKEHDNMLSLLLDYGADITRTNNNGFNALHHAALKGNPSAMKILLTKTNRLWIVEEMKDDGYTALHLAALNNHVEIAELLVTMGKANMDCQNVNKQTALHLAVERQHVQIVKLLVREGANLNIPDKDGDTPLHEALRHHTLSQLRQLQDVEGFGKILMGLRNNTDKKASASIACFLAANGADLTIKNRKLQTPLDLCPDPNLCKMLIKCYNERKTDDMDMNATDAALSAAAAAAAAAPSMMRPVGGGSGGSGPNSASSSLLGSAGAAGGIPPGVVDANLLNDLNKMSIQPAISGQSNNIAGNSGNGGGSGGGQNGPSPLDECLLCSDQKRDTVFKPCGHVVCCDNCGPRIKKCLICRESVSEREKIGECLVCSDRKASVFFKPCGHMVACDNCAQIMKKCVQCRTQIDQKVPLSVCSGGPGNVITVQHLRDEKKEPTSTQNLLQGINKSGHGVAMNNTMSPNVGGLNGTPTSLTTTNNIGPVAVAGGPAPSNLNLVDDVQKLQQQLQDIKEQTMCPVCFDRIRNMVFLCGHGTCQMCGDQIDGCPICRKTVEKRIILF
;
A
#
# COMPACT_ATOMS: atom_id res chain seq x y z
N MET A 1 -34.75 -20.60 35.05
CA MET A 1 -34.17 -21.83 34.48
C MET A 1 -33.49 -21.42 33.18
N GLU A 2 -32.32 -21.95 32.90
CA GLU A 2 -31.61 -21.71 31.63
C GLU A 2 -32.40 -22.41 30.51
N SER A 3 -32.94 -21.64 29.56
CA SER A 3 -33.84 -22.14 28.50
C SER A 3 -33.08 -22.79 27.34
N ASP A 4 -31.84 -22.36 27.13
CA ASP A 4 -30.81 -23.00 26.30
C ASP A 4 -30.26 -24.30 26.90
N GLY A 5 -30.21 -24.38 28.24
CA GLY A 5 -29.61 -25.47 29.00
C GLY A 5 -28.19 -25.16 29.51
N GLY A 6 -27.72 -23.92 29.35
CA GLY A 6 -26.42 -23.44 29.80
C GLY A 6 -25.52 -22.90 28.67
N GLU A 7 -24.47 -22.17 29.05
CA GLU A 7 -23.56 -21.55 28.08
C GLU A 7 -22.91 -22.58 27.15
N GLY A 8 -23.13 -22.41 25.85
CA GLY A 8 -22.59 -23.26 24.79
C GLY A 8 -23.56 -24.33 24.30
N HIS A 9 -24.75 -24.48 24.88
CA HIS A 9 -25.80 -25.29 24.27
C HIS A 9 -26.28 -24.69 22.94
N VAL A 10 -26.76 -25.56 22.05
CA VAL A 10 -27.11 -25.23 20.66
C VAL A 10 -28.62 -25.35 20.43
N GLY A 11 -29.14 -24.56 19.50
CA GLY A 11 -30.54 -24.56 19.09
C GLY A 11 -30.71 -24.12 17.64
N THR A 12 -31.83 -24.54 17.05
CA THR A 12 -32.22 -24.21 15.68
C THR A 12 -33.11 -22.95 15.66
N VAL A 13 -32.74 -21.95 14.86
CA VAL A 13 -33.66 -20.86 14.48
C VAL A 13 -34.77 -21.45 13.62
N ARG A 14 -36.01 -21.38 14.10
CA ARG A 14 -37.19 -21.95 13.44
C ARG A 14 -37.78 -20.97 12.43
N ASN A 15 -38.13 -19.78 12.91
CA ASN A 15 -38.74 -18.71 12.16
C ASN A 15 -38.53 -17.38 12.89
N PHE A 16 -38.68 -16.27 12.17
CA PHE A 16 -38.82 -14.94 12.76
C PHE A 16 -40.31 -14.67 12.97
N GLU A 17 -40.68 -14.02 14.08
CA GLU A 17 -42.05 -13.51 14.29
C GLU A 17 -42.14 -12.03 13.90
N SER A 18 -41.05 -11.28 14.05
CA SER A 18 -40.94 -9.89 13.62
C SER A 18 -39.51 -9.56 13.16
N GLN A 19 -39.21 -8.28 12.89
CA GLN A 19 -37.84 -7.83 12.68
C GLN A 19 -37.03 -7.73 14.00
N GLU A 20 -37.66 -7.88 15.15
CA GLU A 20 -37.04 -7.74 16.48
C GLU A 20 -37.06 -9.05 17.29
N GLU A 21 -37.85 -10.05 16.87
CA GLU A 21 -38.15 -11.27 17.62
C GLU A 21 -38.05 -12.54 16.76
N VAL A 22 -37.32 -13.53 17.28
CA VAL A 22 -37.01 -14.80 16.60
C VAL A 22 -37.28 -16.02 17.49
N VAL A 23 -37.88 -17.05 16.90
CA VAL A 23 -38.22 -18.32 17.57
C VAL A 23 -37.05 -19.29 17.44
N VAL A 24 -36.55 -19.79 18.58
CA VAL A 24 -35.52 -20.84 18.63
C VAL A 24 -36.07 -22.08 19.29
N VAL A 25 -35.85 -23.23 18.65
CA VAL A 25 -36.01 -24.55 19.25
C VAL A 25 -34.63 -25.04 19.68
N TRP A 26 -34.36 -24.99 20.98
CA TRP A 26 -33.11 -25.51 21.54
C TRP A 26 -33.03 -27.03 21.39
N ASP A 27 -31.82 -27.58 21.32
CA ASP A 27 -31.59 -29.03 21.19
C ASP A 27 -32.18 -29.81 22.38
N ASN A 28 -32.30 -29.18 23.55
CA ASN A 28 -33.01 -29.71 24.72
C ASN A 28 -34.55 -29.84 24.50
N GLY A 29 -35.06 -29.34 23.36
CA GLY A 29 -36.46 -29.31 22.93
C GLY A 29 -37.32 -28.28 23.64
N THR A 30 -36.74 -27.17 24.11
CA THR A 30 -37.44 -25.95 24.55
C THR A 30 -37.58 -25.02 23.36
N ALA A 31 -38.82 -24.72 22.97
CA ALA A 31 -39.12 -23.64 22.02
C ALA A 31 -39.39 -22.35 22.80
N ALA A 32 -38.77 -21.24 22.40
CA ALA A 32 -38.99 -19.93 23.00
C ALA A 32 -38.58 -18.80 22.04
N ASN A 33 -39.07 -17.60 22.31
CA ASN A 33 -38.79 -16.39 21.54
C ASN A 33 -37.63 -15.61 22.17
N TYR A 34 -36.84 -14.95 21.33
CA TYR A 34 -35.61 -14.23 21.70
C TYR A 34 -35.48 -12.95 20.88
N ARG A 35 -34.79 -11.94 21.44
CA ARG A 35 -34.60 -10.65 20.78
C ARG A 35 -33.43 -10.68 19.81
N CYS A 36 -33.67 -10.15 18.62
CA CYS A 36 -32.69 -10.01 17.54
C CYS A 36 -32.57 -8.59 16.99
N ALA A 37 -33.11 -7.58 17.68
CA ALA A 37 -32.86 -6.16 17.38
C ALA A 37 -32.80 -5.34 18.69
N GLY A 38 -31.92 -4.32 18.71
CA GLY A 38 -31.67 -3.45 19.87
C GLY A 38 -30.94 -4.15 21.02
N ALA A 39 -31.52 -5.23 21.54
CA ALA A 39 -30.86 -6.21 22.41
C ALA A 39 -30.76 -7.55 21.67
N PHE A 40 -29.61 -8.22 21.81
CA PHE A 40 -29.32 -9.45 21.08
C PHE A 40 -29.09 -10.61 22.07
N ASP A 41 -30.06 -11.52 22.13
CA ASP A 41 -30.00 -12.67 23.05
C ASP A 41 -29.19 -13.86 22.47
N LEU A 42 -28.88 -13.84 21.18
CA LEU A 42 -28.38 -15.00 20.42
C LEU A 42 -27.13 -14.69 19.57
N ARG A 43 -26.30 -15.72 19.35
CA ARG A 43 -25.13 -15.70 18.45
C ARG A 43 -25.24 -16.80 17.41
N ILE A 44 -24.81 -16.51 16.18
CA ILE A 44 -24.83 -17.47 15.07
C ILE A 44 -23.61 -18.39 15.17
N LEU A 45 -23.84 -19.65 15.56
CA LEU A 45 -22.79 -20.68 15.61
C LEU A 45 -22.36 -21.13 14.20
N ASP A 46 -23.32 -21.42 13.33
CA ASP A 46 -23.10 -21.85 11.96
C ASP A 46 -24.30 -21.46 11.09
N SER A 47 -24.05 -20.78 9.97
CA SER A 47 -25.08 -20.38 9.00
C SER A 47 -25.13 -21.28 7.76
N ALA A 48 -24.26 -22.29 7.63
CA ALA A 48 -24.32 -23.21 6.48
C ALA A 48 -25.66 -23.97 6.33
N PRO A 49 -26.41 -24.33 7.40
CA PRO A 49 -27.72 -24.97 7.27
C PRO A 49 -28.76 -24.11 6.52
N THR A 50 -28.61 -22.77 6.46
CA THR A 50 -29.51 -21.91 5.67
C THR A 50 -29.17 -21.89 4.18
N GLY A 51 -28.05 -22.51 3.78
CA GLY A 51 -27.55 -22.53 2.40
C GLY A 51 -26.84 -21.26 1.95
N ILE A 52 -26.61 -20.29 2.86
CA ILE A 52 -25.76 -19.12 2.58
C ILE A 52 -24.34 -19.58 2.26
N LYS A 53 -23.79 -19.06 1.15
CA LYS A 53 -22.47 -19.42 0.61
C LYS A 53 -21.82 -18.24 -0.10
N HIS A 54 -20.50 -18.13 0.03
CA HIS A 54 -19.68 -17.14 -0.64
C HIS A 54 -19.15 -17.72 -1.95
N GLU A 55 -19.83 -17.43 -3.06
CA GLU A 55 -19.36 -17.85 -4.39
C GLU A 55 -17.97 -17.30 -4.69
N GLY A 56 -17.19 -18.06 -5.46
CA GLY A 56 -15.84 -17.65 -5.82
C GLY A 56 -14.82 -17.68 -4.67
N THR A 57 -15.11 -18.38 -3.56
CA THR A 57 -14.18 -18.49 -2.41
C THR A 57 -13.86 -19.94 -2.06
N MET A 58 -12.63 -20.17 -1.59
CA MET A 58 -12.17 -21.49 -1.16
C MET A 58 -11.57 -21.41 0.25
N CYS A 59 -11.92 -22.35 1.13
CA CYS A 59 -11.21 -22.50 2.39
C CYS A 59 -9.84 -23.15 2.14
N ASP A 60 -8.74 -22.44 2.40
CA ASP A 60 -7.39 -22.90 2.07
C ASP A 60 -6.94 -24.16 2.80
N THR A 61 -7.53 -24.44 3.97
CA THR A 61 -7.18 -25.63 4.75
C THR A 61 -7.95 -26.87 4.31
N CYS A 62 -9.30 -26.84 4.24
CA CYS A 62 -10.09 -28.02 3.88
C CYS A 62 -10.44 -28.12 2.39
N ARG A 63 -10.16 -27.08 1.59
CA ARG A 63 -10.51 -26.96 0.17
C ARG A 63 -12.02 -27.05 -0.13
N GLN A 64 -12.86 -26.72 0.85
CA GLN A 64 -14.28 -26.46 0.64
C GLN A 64 -14.44 -25.24 -0.28
N THR A 65 -15.20 -25.39 -1.36
CA THR A 65 -15.52 -24.35 -2.35
C THR A 65 -16.93 -24.58 -2.90
N PRO A 66 -17.82 -23.57 -2.96
CA PRO A 66 -17.71 -22.29 -2.27
C PRO A 66 -17.67 -22.45 -0.74
N ILE A 67 -17.28 -21.42 0.01
CA ILE A 67 -17.39 -21.43 1.49
C ILE A 67 -18.87 -21.29 1.88
N PHE A 68 -19.43 -22.30 2.57
CA PHE A 68 -20.78 -22.25 3.13
C PHE A 68 -20.77 -21.76 4.59
N GLY A 69 -21.74 -20.93 4.93
CA GLY A 69 -21.79 -20.17 6.19
C GLY A 69 -20.79 -19.02 6.19
N ILE A 70 -20.40 -18.57 7.38
CA ILE A 70 -19.51 -17.41 7.60
C ILE A 70 -18.13 -17.62 6.92
N ARG A 71 -17.69 -16.62 6.14
CA ARG A 71 -16.33 -16.51 5.59
C ARG A 71 -15.41 -15.81 6.60
N TRP A 72 -14.20 -16.35 6.77
CA TRP A 72 -13.19 -15.82 7.68
C TRP A 72 -11.90 -15.54 6.89
N LYS A 73 -11.73 -14.30 6.41
CA LYS A 73 -10.56 -13.87 5.62
C LYS A 73 -9.42 -13.44 6.54
N CYS A 74 -8.20 -13.88 6.29
CA CYS A 74 -7.04 -13.44 7.07
C CYS A 74 -6.74 -11.96 6.81
N ALA A 75 -6.50 -11.17 7.87
CA ALA A 75 -6.14 -9.76 7.74
C ALA A 75 -4.63 -9.52 7.50
N GLU A 76 -3.80 -10.54 7.76
CA GLU A 76 -2.33 -10.47 7.74
C GLU A 76 -1.69 -11.35 6.64
N CYS A 77 -2.50 -11.92 5.74
CA CYS A 77 -2.04 -12.71 4.60
C CYS A 77 -2.85 -12.35 3.36
N ASN A 78 -2.18 -12.11 2.22
CA ASN A 78 -2.87 -11.83 0.98
C ASN A 78 -3.72 -13.04 0.53
N ASN A 79 -4.96 -12.75 0.14
CA ASN A 79 -6.01 -13.67 -0.30
C ASN A 79 -6.02 -15.08 0.36
N TYR A 80 -6.06 -15.14 1.70
CA TYR A 80 -6.15 -16.40 2.44
C TYR A 80 -7.47 -16.48 3.23
N ASP A 81 -8.25 -17.55 3.02
CA ASP A 81 -9.63 -17.67 3.51
C ASP A 81 -9.91 -19.00 4.24
N LEU A 82 -10.77 -18.95 5.27
CA LEU A 82 -11.22 -20.11 6.05
C LEU A 82 -12.76 -20.17 6.16
N CYS A 83 -13.29 -21.39 6.26
CA CYS A 83 -14.66 -21.65 6.73
C CYS A 83 -14.71 -21.85 8.25
N SER A 84 -15.89 -21.71 8.88
CA SER A 84 -16.07 -21.80 10.34
C SER A 84 -15.47 -23.05 10.98
N ILE A 85 -15.54 -24.21 10.32
CA ILE A 85 -14.95 -25.47 10.81
C ILE A 85 -13.42 -25.34 10.96
N CYS A 86 -12.74 -24.74 9.98
CA CYS A 86 -11.29 -24.54 10.03
C CYS A 86 -10.90 -23.37 10.94
N TYR A 87 -11.71 -22.32 10.98
CA TYR A 87 -11.49 -21.15 11.83
C TYR A 87 -11.54 -21.51 13.33
N HIS A 88 -12.59 -22.25 13.75
CA HIS A 88 -12.72 -22.78 15.10
C HIS A 88 -11.88 -24.05 15.34
N GLY A 89 -11.53 -24.79 14.29
CA GLY A 89 -10.59 -25.93 14.33
C GLY A 89 -9.11 -25.54 14.39
N ASP A 90 -8.80 -24.31 14.81
CA ASP A 90 -7.46 -23.74 15.02
C ASP A 90 -6.50 -23.89 13.83
N LYS A 91 -7.04 -23.77 12.62
CA LYS A 91 -6.27 -23.76 11.37
C LYS A 91 -5.78 -22.35 11.03
N HIS A 92 -4.69 -22.25 10.28
CA HIS A 92 -3.89 -21.03 10.10
C HIS A 92 -3.33 -20.45 11.43
N HIS A 93 -2.47 -19.45 11.35
CA HIS A 93 -1.86 -18.81 12.51
C HIS A 93 -2.90 -18.23 13.47
N LEU A 94 -2.82 -18.60 14.76
CA LEU A 94 -3.65 -18.06 15.83
C LEU A 94 -3.23 -16.64 16.27
N ARG A 95 -2.07 -16.18 15.81
CA ARG A 95 -1.60 -14.79 16.01
C ARG A 95 -2.27 -13.80 15.05
N HIS A 96 -2.70 -14.25 13.87
CA HIS A 96 -3.24 -13.36 12.85
C HIS A 96 -4.68 -13.00 13.18
N ARG A 97 -5.02 -11.73 12.96
CA ARG A 97 -6.39 -11.22 12.94
C ARG A 97 -7.11 -11.66 11.67
N PHE A 98 -8.43 -11.66 11.73
CA PHE A 98 -9.30 -12.10 10.64
C PHE A 98 -10.47 -11.13 10.47
N HIS A 99 -10.87 -10.90 9.23
CA HIS A 99 -12.15 -10.28 8.91
C HIS A 99 -13.23 -11.38 8.89
N ARG A 100 -14.27 -11.20 9.71
CA ARG A 100 -15.51 -11.96 9.69
C ARG A 100 -16.42 -11.33 8.63
N ILE A 101 -16.91 -12.15 7.70
CA ILE A 101 -17.89 -11.74 6.68
C ILE A 101 -19.06 -12.72 6.80
N SER A 102 -20.16 -12.28 7.40
CA SER A 102 -21.28 -13.14 7.82
C SER A 102 -22.20 -13.57 6.67
N THR A 103 -22.23 -12.78 5.59
CA THR A 103 -23.07 -12.95 4.39
C THR A 103 -22.32 -12.49 3.14
N PRO A 104 -22.64 -13.00 1.94
CA PRO A 104 -22.19 -12.41 0.68
C PRO A 104 -22.55 -10.92 0.60
N GLY A 105 -21.66 -10.10 0.02
CA GLY A 105 -21.78 -8.63 0.01
C GLY A 105 -21.56 -7.93 1.37
N GLY A 106 -21.55 -8.68 2.48
CA GLY A 106 -21.56 -8.13 3.84
C GLY A 106 -20.29 -7.37 4.25
N GLU A 107 -20.43 -6.61 5.35
CA GLU A 107 -19.36 -5.80 5.95
C GLU A 107 -18.26 -6.65 6.61
N LYS A 108 -17.02 -6.19 6.49
CA LYS A 108 -15.80 -6.84 7.01
C LYS A 108 -15.55 -6.50 8.48
N THR A 109 -16.11 -7.24 9.44
CA THR A 109 -15.78 -7.04 10.86
C THR A 109 -14.37 -7.56 11.18
N LEU A 110 -13.42 -6.70 11.52
CA LEU A 110 -12.07 -7.11 11.97
C LEU A 110 -12.13 -7.68 13.39
N LEU A 111 -11.48 -8.84 13.60
CA LEU A 111 -11.50 -9.58 14.88
C LEU A 111 -10.12 -9.69 15.53
N GLU A 112 -10.14 -9.81 16.86
CA GLU A 112 -8.95 -10.01 17.70
C GLU A 112 -8.21 -11.35 17.44
N PRO A 113 -6.89 -11.43 17.75
CA PRO A 113 -6.12 -12.66 17.59
C PRO A 113 -6.62 -13.83 18.46
N ARG A 114 -7.05 -14.90 17.78
CA ARG A 114 -7.50 -16.19 18.36
C ARG A 114 -6.62 -16.74 19.49
N ARG A 115 -5.30 -16.48 19.49
CA ARG A 115 -4.35 -16.92 20.53
C ARG A 115 -4.72 -16.48 21.96
N LYS A 116 -5.45 -15.37 22.16
CA LYS A 116 -5.79 -14.84 23.49
C LYS A 116 -7.26 -14.93 23.86
N THR A 117 -8.17 -15.17 22.92
CA THR A 117 -9.61 -15.22 23.19
C THR A 117 -10.05 -16.60 23.69
N LYS A 118 -11.09 -16.61 24.53
CA LYS A 118 -11.57 -17.82 25.20
C LYS A 118 -12.35 -18.70 24.21
N LYS A 119 -12.18 -20.02 24.34
CA LYS A 119 -12.98 -21.01 23.61
C LYS A 119 -13.95 -21.70 24.56
N ILE A 120 -15.18 -21.91 24.10
CA ILE A 120 -16.19 -22.72 24.79
C ILE A 120 -16.46 -23.99 23.97
N ALA A 121 -16.83 -25.09 24.63
CA ALA A 121 -17.22 -26.33 23.97
C ALA A 121 -18.72 -26.33 23.73
N VAL A 122 -19.17 -26.39 22.48
CA VAL A 122 -20.62 -26.41 22.19
C VAL A 122 -21.26 -27.75 22.58
N ARG A 123 -22.56 -27.75 22.89
CA ARG A 123 -23.28 -28.93 23.40
C ARG A 123 -24.66 -29.07 22.77
N GLY A 124 -25.07 -30.30 22.49
CA GLY A 124 -26.35 -30.56 21.83
C GLY A 124 -26.40 -31.88 21.06
N ILE A 125 -27.07 -31.86 19.92
CA ILE A 125 -27.23 -32.94 18.95
C ILE A 125 -25.93 -33.08 18.14
N PHE A 126 -24.92 -33.65 18.78
CA PHE A 126 -23.60 -33.96 18.21
C PHE A 126 -23.32 -35.46 18.25
N PRO A 127 -22.30 -35.97 17.54
CA PRO A 127 -21.93 -37.38 17.56
C PRO A 127 -21.82 -37.93 18.99
N GLY A 128 -22.53 -39.04 19.26
CA GLY A 128 -22.64 -39.64 20.59
C GLY A 128 -23.86 -39.22 21.42
N ALA A 129 -24.57 -38.14 21.07
CA ALA A 129 -25.73 -37.66 21.82
C ALA A 129 -26.87 -38.69 21.83
N ARG A 130 -27.65 -38.73 22.93
CA ARG A 130 -28.88 -39.52 23.02
C ARG A 130 -30.07 -38.64 22.71
N VAL A 131 -30.89 -39.06 21.74
CA VAL A 131 -32.02 -38.29 21.20
C VAL A 131 -33.33 -39.08 21.28
N VAL A 132 -34.45 -38.36 21.25
CA VAL A 132 -35.82 -38.82 20.99
C VAL A 132 -36.39 -37.99 19.83
N ARG A 133 -37.59 -38.31 19.32
CA ARG A 133 -38.27 -37.45 18.34
C ARG A 133 -38.48 -36.02 18.87
N GLY A 134 -38.25 -35.04 18.00
CA GLY A 134 -38.39 -33.60 18.25
C GLY A 134 -39.79 -33.07 17.93
N VAL A 135 -39.89 -31.76 17.73
CA VAL A 135 -41.18 -31.07 17.52
C VAL A 135 -41.70 -31.19 16.08
N ASP A 136 -40.79 -31.28 15.09
CA ASP A 136 -41.13 -31.36 13.66
C ASP A 136 -41.19 -32.80 13.11
N TRP A 137 -41.24 -33.78 14.00
CA TRP A 137 -41.18 -35.20 13.63
C TRP A 137 -42.39 -35.63 12.78
N GLN A 138 -42.10 -35.95 11.53
CA GLN A 138 -43.05 -36.39 10.50
C GLN A 138 -42.76 -37.82 9.99
N TRP A 139 -41.99 -38.61 10.75
CA TRP A 139 -41.33 -39.83 10.27
C TRP A 139 -41.94 -41.13 10.82
N GLU A 140 -43.27 -41.14 11.04
CA GLU A 140 -44.03 -42.27 11.60
C GLU A 140 -43.40 -42.80 12.91
N ASP A 141 -43.48 -44.11 13.19
CA ASP A 141 -42.81 -44.75 14.32
C ASP A 141 -41.45 -45.39 13.94
N GLN A 142 -40.64 -44.72 13.09
CA GLN A 142 -39.29 -45.18 12.75
C GLN A 142 -38.36 -45.32 13.98
N ASP A 143 -38.56 -44.49 15.00
CA ASP A 143 -37.89 -44.60 16.31
C ASP A 143 -38.39 -45.77 17.18
N GLY A 144 -39.49 -46.41 16.79
CA GLY A 144 -40.20 -47.44 17.56
C GLY A 144 -41.25 -46.91 18.53
N GLY A 145 -41.73 -45.68 18.33
CA GLY A 145 -42.79 -45.02 19.09
C GLY A 145 -42.30 -43.81 19.89
N ASN A 146 -43.21 -42.86 20.16
CA ASN A 146 -42.85 -41.62 20.86
C ASN A 146 -42.14 -41.87 22.21
N GLY A 147 -41.04 -41.14 22.44
CA GLY A 147 -40.19 -41.30 23.64
C GLY A 147 -39.17 -42.44 23.56
N ARG A 148 -39.16 -43.25 22.48
CA ARG A 148 -38.02 -44.14 22.21
C ARG A 148 -36.76 -43.34 21.94
N ARG A 149 -35.63 -43.90 22.37
CA ARG A 149 -34.31 -43.26 22.29
C ARG A 149 -33.50 -43.83 21.15
N GLY A 150 -32.64 -42.99 20.60
CA GLY A 150 -31.57 -43.36 19.68
C GLY A 150 -30.26 -42.69 20.08
N LYS A 151 -29.24 -42.91 19.26
CA LYS A 151 -27.92 -42.30 19.37
C LYS A 151 -27.55 -41.63 18.05
N VAL A 152 -27.15 -40.37 18.10
CA VAL A 152 -26.55 -39.67 16.95
C VAL A 152 -25.21 -40.32 16.64
N ASN A 153 -25.05 -40.83 15.42
CA ASN A 153 -23.78 -41.38 14.95
C ASN A 153 -22.88 -40.26 14.40
N GLU A 154 -23.43 -39.42 13.54
CA GLU A 154 -22.73 -38.37 12.80
C GLU A 154 -23.70 -37.26 12.36
N ILE A 155 -23.14 -36.09 12.03
CA ILE A 155 -23.87 -34.96 11.44
C ILE A 155 -23.52 -34.95 9.95
N GLN A 156 -24.55 -34.82 9.11
CA GLN A 156 -24.47 -34.87 7.65
C GLN A 156 -25.17 -33.65 7.03
N ASP A 157 -25.04 -33.52 5.72
CA ASP A 157 -25.74 -32.51 4.93
C ASP A 157 -27.11 -33.07 4.51
N TRP A 158 -28.22 -32.37 4.77
CA TRP A 158 -29.53 -32.80 4.25
C TRP A 158 -29.59 -32.69 2.72
N SER A 159 -28.90 -31.70 2.16
CA SER A 159 -28.67 -31.55 0.73
C SER A 159 -27.33 -30.85 0.48
N SER A 160 -26.78 -30.97 -0.73
CA SER A 160 -25.56 -30.24 -1.13
C SER A 160 -25.71 -28.71 -1.12
N ALA A 161 -26.95 -28.20 -1.03
CA ALA A 161 -27.24 -26.78 -0.87
C ALA A 161 -27.36 -26.34 0.60
N SER A 162 -27.49 -27.27 1.55
CA SER A 162 -27.61 -26.99 3.00
C SER A 162 -26.72 -27.96 3.80
N PRO A 163 -25.43 -27.63 3.99
CA PRO A 163 -24.52 -28.47 4.75
C PRO A 163 -24.78 -28.47 6.26
N ARG A 164 -24.44 -29.59 6.92
CA ARG A 164 -24.50 -29.81 8.39
C ARG A 164 -25.89 -29.58 9.01
N SER A 165 -26.94 -29.81 8.24
CA SER A 165 -28.34 -29.54 8.55
C SER A 165 -29.14 -30.79 8.95
N ALA A 166 -28.46 -31.93 9.14
CA ALA A 166 -29.07 -33.21 9.45
C ALA A 166 -28.21 -34.09 10.37
N ALA A 167 -28.85 -34.99 11.11
CA ALA A 167 -28.19 -35.96 11.99
C ALA A 167 -28.59 -37.40 11.65
N TYR A 168 -27.59 -38.27 11.48
CA TYR A 168 -27.83 -39.70 11.26
C TYR A 168 -27.98 -40.41 12.61
N VAL A 169 -29.16 -40.97 12.87
CA VAL A 169 -29.51 -41.60 14.15
C VAL A 169 -29.65 -43.10 13.98
N VAL A 170 -29.06 -43.85 14.92
CA VAL A 170 -29.34 -45.27 15.14
C VAL A 170 -30.20 -45.40 16.39
N TRP A 171 -31.42 -45.91 16.23
CA TRP A 171 -32.41 -46.07 17.28
C TRP A 171 -32.16 -47.34 18.11
N ASP A 172 -32.58 -47.36 19.38
CA ASP A 172 -32.36 -48.49 20.28
C ASP A 172 -33.11 -49.77 19.85
N ASN A 173 -34.07 -49.66 18.92
CA ASN A 173 -34.76 -50.77 18.26
C ASN A 173 -33.99 -51.37 17.06
N GLY A 174 -32.84 -50.80 16.68
CA GLY A 174 -32.02 -51.19 15.52
C GLY A 174 -32.39 -50.49 14.20
N ALA A 175 -33.45 -49.67 14.16
CA ALA A 175 -33.74 -48.81 13.02
C ALA A 175 -32.71 -47.68 12.89
N LYS A 176 -32.56 -47.13 11.69
CA LYS A 176 -31.58 -46.07 11.41
C LYS A 176 -32.03 -45.21 10.23
N ASN A 177 -31.91 -43.89 10.36
CA ASN A 177 -32.22 -42.96 9.27
C ASN A 177 -31.55 -41.59 9.50
N LEU A 178 -31.66 -40.72 8.50
CA LEU A 178 -31.26 -39.31 8.57
C LEU A 178 -32.46 -38.43 8.94
N TYR A 179 -32.26 -37.44 9.82
CA TYR A 179 -33.30 -36.54 10.33
C TYR A 179 -32.85 -35.07 10.29
N ARG A 180 -33.76 -34.12 10.10
CA ARG A 180 -33.47 -32.69 10.00
C ARG A 180 -33.08 -32.08 11.35
N VAL A 181 -31.99 -31.32 11.35
CA VAL A 181 -31.48 -30.55 12.49
C VAL A 181 -30.97 -29.23 11.92
N GLY A 182 -31.88 -28.28 11.72
CA GLY A 182 -31.60 -26.97 11.13
C GLY A 182 -31.95 -26.81 9.65
N PHE A 183 -32.15 -27.90 8.90
CA PHE A 183 -32.70 -27.81 7.53
C PHE A 183 -34.10 -27.19 7.56
N GLU A 184 -34.32 -26.09 6.82
CA GLU A 184 -35.58 -25.32 6.81
C GLU A 184 -36.05 -24.86 8.22
N GLY A 185 -35.14 -24.72 9.18
CA GLY A 185 -35.47 -24.40 10.58
C GLY A 185 -36.13 -25.54 11.36
N MET A 186 -36.12 -26.77 10.82
CA MET A 186 -36.78 -27.94 11.40
C MET A 186 -35.93 -28.63 12.45
N ALA A 187 -36.57 -29.02 13.55
CA ALA A 187 -36.00 -29.79 14.65
C ALA A 187 -36.73 -31.14 14.80
N ASP A 188 -36.35 -32.11 13.96
CA ASP A 188 -36.91 -33.48 13.99
C ASP A 188 -36.46 -34.26 15.24
N LEU A 189 -35.44 -33.80 15.96
CA LEU A 189 -34.83 -34.49 17.09
C LEU A 189 -34.82 -33.60 18.34
N LYS A 190 -34.92 -34.24 19.52
CA LYS A 190 -34.75 -33.61 20.84
C LYS A 190 -33.73 -34.41 21.64
N VAL A 191 -32.77 -33.73 22.25
CA VAL A 191 -31.70 -34.34 23.04
C VAL A 191 -32.17 -34.69 24.46
N VAL A 192 -31.75 -35.85 24.95
CA VAL A 192 -31.99 -36.35 26.33
C VAL A 192 -30.68 -36.43 27.10
N ASN A 193 -29.57 -36.73 26.41
CA ASN A 193 -28.22 -36.56 26.92
C ASN A 193 -27.39 -35.92 25.82
N ASP A 194 -27.00 -34.66 26.01
CA ASP A 194 -26.20 -33.93 25.02
C ASP A 194 -24.80 -34.55 24.85
N SER A 195 -24.21 -34.30 23.68
CA SER A 195 -22.79 -34.55 23.42
C SER A 195 -22.06 -33.25 23.16
N LYS A 196 -20.73 -33.27 23.30
CA LYS A 196 -19.86 -32.13 23.00
C LYS A 196 -19.58 -32.06 21.50
N GLY A 197 -19.82 -30.91 20.91
CA GLY A 197 -19.36 -30.56 19.57
C GLY A 197 -17.98 -29.88 19.59
N THR A 198 -17.72 -29.08 18.56
CA THR A 198 -16.44 -28.37 18.36
C THR A 198 -16.23 -27.22 19.35
N ASN A 199 -14.99 -26.95 19.74
CA ASN A 199 -14.67 -25.78 20.57
C ASN A 199 -14.65 -24.50 19.73
N VAL A 200 -15.48 -23.50 20.05
CA VAL A 200 -15.65 -22.26 19.28
C VAL A 200 -15.21 -21.00 20.03
N TYR A 201 -14.85 -19.97 19.28
CA TYR A 201 -14.48 -18.64 19.80
C TYR A 201 -15.77 -17.82 19.99
N ARG A 202 -16.41 -17.92 21.16
CA ARG A 202 -17.73 -17.34 21.46
C ARG A 202 -17.85 -15.87 21.04
N ASP A 203 -16.85 -15.07 21.41
CA ASP A 203 -16.85 -13.61 21.22
C ASP A 203 -16.54 -13.18 19.78
N HIS A 204 -16.24 -14.14 18.89
CA HIS A 204 -15.99 -13.91 17.46
C HIS A 204 -17.24 -14.21 16.60
N LEU A 205 -18.22 -14.93 17.16
CA LEU A 205 -19.49 -15.24 16.47
C LEU A 205 -20.34 -13.97 16.32
N PRO A 206 -21.01 -13.75 15.18
CA PRO A 206 -21.91 -12.61 15.01
C PRO A 206 -23.19 -12.78 15.83
N LEU A 207 -23.77 -11.66 16.23
CA LEU A 207 -25.05 -11.60 16.91
C LEU A 207 -26.17 -11.86 15.90
N LEU A 208 -27.18 -12.64 16.29
CA LEU A 208 -28.30 -12.91 15.40
C LEU A 208 -29.15 -11.63 15.28
N GLY A 209 -29.20 -11.06 14.07
CA GLY A 209 -29.91 -9.82 13.79
C GLY A 209 -29.09 -8.53 13.93
N GLU A 210 -27.77 -8.61 14.12
CA GLU A 210 -26.81 -7.48 14.19
C GLU A 210 -27.00 -6.42 13.07
N PHE A 211 -27.55 -6.83 11.91
CA PHE A 211 -27.82 -6.00 10.73
C PHE A 211 -29.31 -5.91 10.32
N GLY A 212 -30.22 -6.44 11.14
CA GLY A 212 -31.68 -6.43 10.94
C GLY A 212 -32.24 -7.51 9.98
N PRO A 213 -33.39 -8.17 10.30
CA PRO A 213 -34.06 -9.08 9.38
C PRO A 213 -34.68 -8.33 8.19
N GLY A 214 -34.16 -8.55 6.99
CA GLY A 214 -34.67 -7.94 5.75
C GLY A 214 -33.59 -7.37 4.82
N ARG A 215 -32.35 -7.19 5.28
CA ARG A 215 -31.20 -6.98 4.38
C ARG A 215 -30.89 -8.28 3.64
N GLY A 216 -31.48 -8.43 2.45
CA GLY A 216 -31.21 -9.54 1.53
C GLY A 216 -29.82 -9.47 0.88
N PRO A 217 -29.47 -10.40 -0.04
CA PRO A 217 -28.12 -10.52 -0.62
C PRO A 217 -27.59 -9.33 -1.46
N HIS A 218 -28.34 -8.22 -1.51
CA HIS A 218 -28.11 -7.05 -2.35
C HIS A 218 -28.03 -5.76 -1.50
N SER A 219 -27.68 -5.85 -0.21
CA SER A 219 -27.90 -4.80 0.79
C SER A 219 -26.93 -3.60 0.74
N PHE A 220 -26.46 -3.23 -0.45
CA PHE A 220 -25.66 -2.03 -0.69
C PHE A 220 -26.53 -0.77 -0.65
N GLN A 221 -25.93 0.37 -0.33
CA GLN A 221 -26.56 1.70 -0.32
C GLN A 221 -25.70 2.71 -1.10
N ILE A 222 -26.34 3.75 -1.64
CA ILE A 222 -25.63 4.85 -2.32
C ILE A 222 -24.74 5.57 -1.29
N GLY A 223 -23.44 5.59 -1.56
CA GLY A 223 -22.38 6.08 -0.67
C GLY A 223 -21.52 4.98 -0.05
N ASP A 224 -21.88 3.70 -0.14
CA ASP A 224 -21.09 2.58 0.39
C ASP A 224 -19.69 2.53 -0.22
N GLN A 225 -18.66 2.46 0.62
CA GLN A 225 -17.30 2.18 0.19
C GLN A 225 -17.14 0.66 0.04
N VAL A 226 -16.74 0.21 -1.14
CA VAL A 226 -16.69 -1.20 -1.54
C VAL A 226 -15.35 -1.58 -2.17
N THR A 227 -14.97 -2.84 -2.01
CA THR A 227 -13.75 -3.44 -2.59
C THR A 227 -14.02 -4.80 -3.20
N VAL A 228 -13.28 -5.14 -4.26
CA VAL A 228 -13.31 -6.45 -4.90
C VAL A 228 -12.32 -7.39 -4.20
N ASP A 229 -12.82 -8.48 -3.64
CA ASP A 229 -12.10 -9.31 -2.64
C ASP A 229 -11.87 -10.77 -3.10
N LEU A 230 -11.86 -10.95 -4.43
CA LEU A 230 -11.87 -12.20 -5.19
C LEU A 230 -10.84 -12.14 -6.34
N ASP A 231 -10.33 -13.29 -6.79
CA ASP A 231 -9.37 -13.37 -7.91
C ASP A 231 -10.00 -12.97 -9.25
N ILE A 232 -9.20 -12.37 -10.16
CA ILE A 232 -9.69 -11.78 -11.41
C ILE A 232 -10.49 -12.74 -12.31
N GLU A 233 -10.10 -14.02 -12.40
CA GLU A 233 -10.82 -15.04 -13.18
C GLU A 233 -12.25 -15.26 -12.65
N ILE A 234 -12.42 -15.13 -11.34
CA ILE A 234 -13.69 -15.30 -10.62
C ILE A 234 -14.55 -14.06 -10.81
N VAL A 235 -13.95 -12.87 -10.70
CA VAL A 235 -14.63 -11.59 -11.01
C VAL A 235 -15.13 -11.59 -12.45
N GLN A 236 -14.27 -11.96 -13.41
CA GLN A 236 -14.66 -12.12 -14.81
C GLN A 236 -15.81 -13.12 -14.99
N SER A 237 -15.80 -14.26 -14.30
CA SER A 237 -16.89 -15.22 -14.35
C SER A 237 -18.21 -14.66 -13.81
N LEU A 238 -18.19 -13.96 -12.66
CA LEU A 238 -19.40 -13.41 -12.01
C LEU A 238 -19.97 -12.20 -12.75
N GLN A 239 -19.15 -11.46 -13.50
CA GLN A 239 -19.58 -10.33 -14.32
C GLN A 239 -20.35 -10.71 -15.60
N HIS A 240 -20.44 -11.99 -15.96
CA HIS A 240 -21.19 -12.42 -17.16
C HIS A 240 -22.69 -12.17 -16.99
N GLY A 241 -23.22 -11.21 -17.77
CA GLY A 241 -24.60 -10.74 -17.66
C GLY A 241 -24.78 -9.50 -16.76
N HIS A 242 -23.75 -9.15 -15.98
CA HIS A 242 -23.80 -8.16 -14.92
C HIS A 242 -22.86 -6.97 -15.20
N GLY A 243 -23.09 -6.28 -16.32
CA GLY A 243 -22.19 -5.22 -16.84
C GLY A 243 -20.93 -5.72 -17.58
N GLY A 244 -20.51 -6.97 -17.37
CA GLY A 244 -19.35 -7.57 -18.04
C GLY A 244 -17.99 -7.18 -17.44
N TRP A 245 -16.90 -7.65 -18.05
CA TRP A 245 -15.53 -7.24 -17.69
C TRP A 245 -14.85 -6.54 -18.87
N THR A 246 -14.11 -5.48 -18.58
CA THR A 246 -13.27 -4.75 -19.55
C THR A 246 -11.91 -4.42 -18.95
N ASP A 247 -10.91 -4.18 -19.79
CA ASP A 247 -9.54 -3.87 -19.33
C ASP A 247 -9.41 -2.53 -18.58
N GLY A 248 -10.47 -1.70 -18.53
CA GLY A 248 -10.53 -0.55 -17.63
C GLY A 248 -10.73 -0.94 -16.15
N MET A 249 -11.36 -2.08 -15.88
CA MET A 249 -11.80 -2.49 -14.54
C MET A 249 -10.68 -3.03 -13.64
N TYR A 250 -9.44 -3.13 -14.13
CA TYR A 250 -8.28 -3.52 -13.32
C TYR A 250 -8.01 -2.56 -12.14
N GLU A 251 -8.44 -1.28 -12.23
CA GLU A 251 -8.35 -0.33 -11.12
C GLU A 251 -9.14 -0.80 -9.88
N CYS A 252 -10.26 -1.49 -10.11
CA CYS A 252 -11.22 -1.92 -9.08
C CYS A 252 -10.69 -3.05 -8.18
N LEU A 253 -9.64 -3.75 -8.59
CA LEU A 253 -9.06 -4.88 -7.84
C LEU A 253 -8.15 -4.44 -6.69
N ASN A 254 -7.68 -3.19 -6.69
CA ASN A 254 -6.76 -2.65 -5.66
C ASN A 254 -7.19 -1.26 -5.13
N THR A 255 -8.38 -0.78 -5.51
CA THR A 255 -8.89 0.54 -5.14
C THR A 255 -10.26 0.41 -4.51
N THR A 256 -10.52 1.14 -3.42
CA THR A 256 -11.88 1.28 -2.87
C THR A 256 -12.71 2.17 -3.79
N GLY A 257 -13.88 1.69 -4.20
CA GLY A 257 -14.86 2.46 -4.97
C GLY A 257 -16.05 2.86 -4.10
N THR A 258 -16.79 3.89 -4.51
CA THR A 258 -18.03 4.34 -3.86
C THR A 258 -19.24 3.92 -4.68
N VAL A 259 -20.23 3.25 -4.08
CA VAL A 259 -21.52 2.95 -4.71
C VAL A 259 -22.25 4.26 -5.03
N VAL A 260 -22.58 4.49 -6.29
CA VAL A 260 -23.24 5.71 -6.79
C VAL A 260 -24.61 5.46 -7.43
N GLY A 261 -25.01 4.20 -7.52
CA GLY A 261 -26.33 3.78 -8.00
C GLY A 261 -26.50 2.27 -7.90
N ILE A 262 -27.75 1.84 -8.00
CA ILE A 262 -28.16 0.45 -8.22
C ILE A 262 -29.09 0.50 -9.43
N ASP A 263 -28.92 -0.38 -10.39
CA ASP A 263 -29.70 -0.39 -11.63
C ASP A 263 -30.94 -1.31 -11.57
N GLU A 264 -31.70 -1.37 -12.66
CA GLU A 264 -32.98 -2.10 -12.72
C GLU A 264 -32.79 -3.61 -12.56
N ASP A 265 -31.65 -4.15 -13.00
CA ASP A 265 -31.25 -5.56 -12.85
C ASP A 265 -30.63 -5.86 -11.46
N HIS A 266 -30.59 -4.87 -10.57
CA HIS A 266 -30.07 -4.92 -9.18
C HIS A 266 -28.55 -5.08 -9.07
N ASP A 267 -27.81 -4.69 -10.12
CA ASP A 267 -26.36 -4.59 -10.08
C ASP A 267 -25.89 -3.23 -9.53
N ILE A 268 -24.66 -3.22 -9.04
CA ILE A 268 -24.13 -2.12 -8.22
C ILE A 268 -23.21 -1.24 -9.06
N VAL A 269 -23.62 0.00 -9.29
CA VAL A 269 -22.81 0.99 -10.03
C VAL A 269 -21.85 1.66 -9.08
N VAL A 270 -20.55 1.40 -9.24
CA VAL A 270 -19.47 1.89 -8.37
C VAL A 270 -18.63 2.92 -9.11
N ALA A 271 -18.42 4.10 -8.51
CA ALA A 271 -17.50 5.13 -8.99
C ALA A 271 -16.15 5.03 -8.29
N TYR A 272 -15.07 5.28 -9.04
CA TYR A 272 -13.69 5.22 -8.54
C TYR A 272 -13.02 6.61 -8.59
N PRO A 273 -11.90 6.84 -7.88
CA PRO A 273 -11.19 8.13 -7.87
C PRO A 273 -10.74 8.63 -9.26
N SER A 274 -10.65 7.74 -10.25
CA SER A 274 -10.45 8.03 -11.67
C SER A 274 -11.63 8.73 -12.36
N SER A 275 -12.76 8.91 -11.66
CA SER A 275 -14.07 9.33 -12.20
C SER A 275 -14.74 8.31 -13.14
N HIS A 276 -14.15 7.12 -13.34
CA HIS A 276 -14.85 6.03 -14.01
C HIS A 276 -15.99 5.47 -13.14
N ARG A 277 -17.00 4.89 -13.81
CA ARG A 277 -18.12 4.17 -13.20
C ARG A 277 -18.20 2.77 -13.81
N TRP A 278 -18.33 1.76 -12.97
CA TRP A 278 -18.39 0.35 -13.36
C TRP A 278 -19.55 -0.35 -12.66
N THR A 279 -20.36 -1.09 -13.42
CA THR A 279 -21.44 -1.94 -12.88
C THR A 279 -20.87 -3.28 -12.46
N PHE A 280 -21.26 -3.76 -11.27
CA PHE A 280 -20.80 -5.01 -10.68
C PHE A 280 -21.95 -5.90 -10.20
N ASN A 281 -21.79 -7.20 -10.41
CA ASN A 281 -22.60 -8.19 -9.69
C ASN A 281 -22.40 -8.02 -8.17
N PRO A 282 -23.49 -7.94 -7.36
CA PRO A 282 -23.42 -7.75 -5.91
C PRO A 282 -22.51 -8.73 -5.15
N THR A 283 -22.29 -9.94 -5.66
CA THR A 283 -21.43 -10.95 -5.00
C THR A 283 -19.93 -10.71 -5.17
N VAL A 284 -19.53 -9.88 -6.13
CA VAL A 284 -18.13 -9.49 -6.40
C VAL A 284 -17.62 -8.49 -5.36
N LEU A 285 -18.52 -7.65 -4.84
CA LEU A 285 -18.21 -6.54 -3.95
C LEU A 285 -18.25 -6.98 -2.48
N THR A 286 -17.46 -6.29 -1.65
CA THR A 286 -17.51 -6.36 -0.19
C THR A 286 -17.51 -4.97 0.40
N ILE A 287 -18.38 -4.72 1.39
CA ILE A 287 -18.46 -3.40 2.05
C ILE A 287 -17.25 -3.21 2.97
N VAL A 288 -16.54 -2.11 2.76
CA VAL A 288 -15.44 -1.60 3.59
C VAL A 288 -15.97 -0.66 4.66
N SER A 289 -16.89 0.22 4.29
CA SER A 289 -17.65 1.08 5.20
C SER A 289 -18.89 1.64 4.51
N SER A 290 -20.08 1.36 5.04
CA SER A 290 -21.31 2.03 4.60
C SER A 290 -21.39 3.44 5.22
N PRO A 291 -22.07 4.44 4.62
CA PRO A 291 -22.47 5.65 5.34
C PRO A 291 -23.29 5.31 6.60
N ALA A 292 -24.04 4.20 6.58
CA ALA A 292 -24.74 3.69 7.75
C ALA A 292 -23.79 3.15 8.84
N SER A 293 -22.63 2.58 8.46
CA SER A 293 -21.61 2.11 9.41
C SER A 293 -20.71 3.26 9.91
N LEU A 294 -20.48 4.29 9.07
CA LEU A 294 -19.83 5.53 9.47
C LEU A 294 -20.65 6.32 10.51
N LEU A 295 -21.97 6.13 10.57
CA LEU A 295 -22.83 6.59 11.67
C LEU A 295 -22.68 5.78 12.98
N THR A 296 -21.85 4.73 13.02
CA THR A 296 -21.65 3.89 14.22
C THR A 296 -20.25 3.92 14.85
N GLU A 297 -19.18 4.26 14.11
CA GLU A 297 -17.85 4.53 14.73
C GLU A 297 -17.38 6.00 14.64
N SER A 298 -18.05 6.85 13.85
CA SER A 298 -17.85 8.30 13.91
C SER A 298 -19.17 9.05 14.15
N GLN A 299 -19.47 9.29 15.42
CA GLN A 299 -20.61 10.09 15.88
C GLN A 299 -21.99 9.54 15.50
N SER A 300 -22.43 8.51 16.23
CA SER A 300 -23.84 8.25 16.50
C SER A 300 -24.45 9.37 17.37
N GLN A 301 -24.45 10.61 16.87
CA GLN A 301 -25.05 11.76 17.52
C GLN A 301 -26.57 11.69 17.39
N GLN A 302 -27.17 10.77 18.16
CA GLN A 302 -28.60 10.73 18.36
C GLN A 302 -29.00 12.05 19.02
N PHE A 303 -29.72 12.89 18.26
CA PHE A 303 -30.20 14.18 18.72
C PHE A 303 -31.47 13.98 19.55
N ALA A 304 -31.56 14.68 20.67
CA ALA A 304 -32.65 14.68 21.61
C ALA A 304 -33.12 16.12 21.86
N VAL A 305 -34.36 16.28 22.28
CA VAL A 305 -34.92 17.58 22.63
C VAL A 305 -34.14 18.17 23.81
N GLY A 306 -33.54 19.34 23.58
CA GLY A 306 -32.73 20.07 24.54
C GLY A 306 -31.23 20.14 24.21
N ASP A 307 -30.74 19.31 23.30
CA ASP A 307 -29.32 19.25 22.88
C ASP A 307 -28.82 20.56 22.25
N PHE A 308 -27.53 20.85 22.40
CA PHE A 308 -26.86 21.95 21.70
C PHE A 308 -26.12 21.45 20.47
N VAL A 309 -26.32 22.13 19.33
CA VAL A 309 -25.77 21.75 18.02
C VAL A 309 -25.19 22.97 17.30
N LYS A 310 -24.01 22.81 16.70
CA LYS A 310 -23.37 23.82 15.86
C LYS A 310 -23.77 23.60 14.41
N ILE A 311 -24.32 24.61 13.76
CA ILE A 311 -24.72 24.57 12.35
C ILE A 311 -23.47 24.66 11.47
N CYS A 312 -23.49 23.97 10.33
CA CYS A 312 -22.40 23.99 9.34
C CYS A 312 -22.00 25.43 8.99
N SER A 313 -20.70 25.69 8.84
CA SER A 313 -20.14 26.99 8.43
C SER A 313 -19.90 27.09 6.91
N ASP A 314 -20.02 25.99 6.18
CA ASP A 314 -19.86 25.91 4.73
C ASP A 314 -21.22 26.13 4.05
N LEU A 315 -21.34 27.27 3.35
CA LEU A 315 -22.53 27.73 2.64
C LEU A 315 -22.92 26.80 1.47
N GLU A 316 -21.93 26.24 0.77
CA GLU A 316 -22.17 25.40 -0.41
C GLU A 316 -22.63 24.01 0.04
N ARG A 317 -21.96 23.46 1.05
CA ARG A 317 -22.31 22.18 1.68
C ARG A 317 -23.69 22.20 2.34
N ILE A 318 -24.05 23.25 3.10
CA ILE A 318 -25.39 23.32 3.70
C ILE A 318 -26.50 23.49 2.63
N LYS A 319 -26.23 24.24 1.55
CA LYS A 319 -27.16 24.37 0.41
C LYS A 319 -27.41 23.06 -0.33
N ILE A 320 -26.47 22.11 -0.27
CA ILE A 320 -26.65 20.75 -0.80
C ILE A 320 -27.45 19.90 0.21
N LEU A 321 -27.09 19.92 1.49
CA LEU A 321 -27.70 19.10 2.54
C LEU A 321 -29.16 19.47 2.88
N GLN A 322 -29.58 20.72 2.68
CA GLN A 322 -30.95 21.17 2.94
C GLN A 322 -31.96 20.82 1.84
N ARG A 323 -31.52 20.35 0.66
CA ARG A 323 -32.44 19.98 -0.43
C ARG A 323 -33.26 18.77 -0.04
N GLY A 324 -34.58 18.89 -0.09
CA GLY A 324 -35.54 17.91 0.43
C GLY A 324 -35.73 17.92 1.96
N HIS A 325 -34.90 18.65 2.70
CA HIS A 325 -34.85 18.68 4.17
C HIS A 325 -35.15 20.09 4.70
N GLY A 326 -36.40 20.52 4.54
CA GLY A 326 -36.86 21.88 4.85
C GLY A 326 -36.52 22.97 3.82
N GLU A 327 -35.69 22.64 2.82
CA GLU A 327 -35.09 23.56 1.83
C GLU A 327 -34.16 24.63 2.43
N TRP A 328 -33.36 25.26 1.55
CA TRP A 328 -32.52 26.39 1.93
C TRP A 328 -33.20 27.73 1.66
N ALA A 329 -33.32 28.56 2.70
CA ALA A 329 -33.71 29.96 2.58
C ALA A 329 -32.50 30.88 2.81
N GLU A 330 -32.32 31.93 2.00
CA GLU A 330 -31.24 32.92 2.19
C GLU A 330 -31.32 33.65 3.55
N ALA A 331 -32.48 33.65 4.20
CA ALA A 331 -32.64 34.11 5.59
C ALA A 331 -31.89 33.25 6.63
N MET A 332 -31.40 32.08 6.26
CA MET A 332 -30.58 31.18 7.10
C MET A 332 -29.09 31.52 7.07
N VAL A 333 -28.60 32.39 6.16
CA VAL A 333 -27.18 32.80 6.11
C VAL A 333 -26.61 33.24 7.48
N PRO A 334 -27.32 34.00 8.35
CA PRO A 334 -26.79 34.41 9.65
C PRO A 334 -26.60 33.28 10.68
N THR A 335 -27.09 32.06 10.40
CA THR A 335 -27.01 30.90 11.31
C THR A 335 -25.77 30.03 11.07
N LEU A 336 -25.09 30.21 9.93
CA LEU A 336 -23.87 29.47 9.57
C LEU A 336 -22.81 29.53 10.68
N GLY A 337 -22.31 28.36 11.09
CA GLY A 337 -21.30 28.23 12.15
C GLY A 337 -21.78 28.58 13.58
N LYS A 338 -23.03 29.01 13.78
CA LYS A 338 -23.59 29.32 15.10
C LYS A 338 -23.99 28.05 15.85
N VAL A 339 -24.02 28.15 17.18
CA VAL A 339 -24.62 27.12 18.04
C VAL A 339 -26.10 27.47 18.27
N GLY A 340 -26.96 26.48 18.12
CA GLY A 340 -28.38 26.54 18.46
C GLY A 340 -28.79 25.34 19.33
N ARG A 341 -30.07 25.27 19.69
CA ARG A 341 -30.64 24.23 20.56
C ARG A 341 -31.75 23.45 19.86
N VAL A 342 -31.69 22.12 19.90
CA VAL A 342 -32.73 21.25 19.33
C VAL A 342 -34.01 21.38 20.16
N GLN A 343 -35.05 21.98 19.58
CA GLN A 343 -36.39 22.05 20.18
C GLN A 343 -37.22 20.80 19.89
N GLN A 344 -37.02 20.19 18.71
CA GLN A 344 -37.82 19.05 18.24
C GLN A 344 -37.00 18.25 17.22
N VAL A 345 -37.20 16.93 17.21
CA VAL A 345 -36.73 16.01 16.17
C VAL A 345 -37.97 15.49 15.44
N TYR A 346 -37.92 15.50 14.11
CA TYR A 346 -39.01 15.02 13.24
C TYR A 346 -38.87 13.52 12.92
N HIS A 347 -39.91 12.91 12.35
CA HIS A 347 -39.99 11.46 12.08
C HIS A 347 -39.03 10.96 10.98
N ASP A 348 -38.45 11.88 10.23
CA ASP A 348 -37.42 11.73 9.20
C ASP A 348 -36.01 12.00 9.75
N ASN A 349 -35.89 12.32 11.05
CA ASN A 349 -34.72 12.79 11.78
C ASN A 349 -34.29 14.25 11.52
N ASP A 350 -35.08 15.06 10.80
CA ASP A 350 -34.81 16.49 10.69
C ASP A 350 -34.92 17.19 12.05
N LEU A 351 -34.09 18.22 12.25
CA LEU A 351 -33.90 18.88 13.54
C LEU A 351 -34.45 20.30 13.49
N LYS A 352 -35.45 20.58 14.33
CA LYS A 352 -35.89 21.95 14.59
C LYS A 352 -34.93 22.58 15.59
N VAL A 353 -34.00 23.41 15.11
CA VAL A 353 -32.96 24.07 15.92
C VAL A 353 -33.31 25.54 16.11
N GLU A 354 -33.37 25.97 17.37
CA GLU A 354 -33.45 27.38 17.76
C GLU A 354 -32.07 28.02 17.75
N VAL A 355 -31.89 29.03 16.91
CA VAL A 355 -30.65 29.78 16.72
C VAL A 355 -30.98 31.25 16.50
N CYS A 356 -30.26 32.17 17.13
CA CYS A 356 -30.50 33.62 17.05
C CYS A 356 -31.97 34.02 17.32
N ASN A 357 -32.64 33.36 18.28
CA ASN A 357 -34.06 33.50 18.62
C ASN A 357 -35.04 33.16 17.47
N THR A 358 -34.61 32.34 16.51
CA THR A 358 -35.43 31.82 15.41
C THR A 358 -35.26 30.31 15.28
N SER A 359 -36.37 29.58 15.11
CA SER A 359 -36.32 28.12 14.93
C SER A 359 -36.34 27.76 13.45
N TRP A 360 -35.35 27.00 13.01
CA TRP A 360 -35.21 26.52 11.63
C TRP A 360 -35.10 25.00 11.59
N THR A 361 -35.57 24.37 10.51
CA THR A 361 -35.39 22.94 10.27
C THR A 361 -34.06 22.71 9.56
N TYR A 362 -33.21 21.84 10.12
CA TYR A 362 -31.96 21.41 9.52
C TYR A 362 -31.93 19.90 9.34
N ASN A 363 -31.35 19.46 8.22
CA ASN A 363 -30.86 18.10 8.06
C ASN A 363 -29.91 17.76 9.23
N PRO A 364 -29.98 16.58 9.86
CA PRO A 364 -29.08 16.21 10.96
C PRO A 364 -27.59 16.23 10.58
N LEU A 365 -27.24 16.06 9.30
CA LEU A 365 -25.88 16.16 8.76
C LEU A 365 -25.42 17.61 8.52
N ALA A 366 -26.34 18.58 8.55
CA ALA A 366 -26.05 20.02 8.44
C ALA A 366 -25.68 20.66 9.79
N VAL A 367 -25.71 19.90 10.89
CA VAL A 367 -25.31 20.35 12.23
C VAL A 367 -24.37 19.33 12.90
N THR A 368 -23.74 19.73 14.01
CA THR A 368 -22.85 18.86 14.79
C THR A 368 -23.11 19.07 16.27
N LYS A 369 -23.41 18.00 17.02
CA LYS A 369 -23.73 18.05 18.45
C LYS A 369 -22.52 18.51 19.26
N VAL A 370 -22.76 19.43 20.19
CA VAL A 370 -21.75 20.04 21.06
C VAL A 370 -21.75 19.37 22.45
N ALA A 371 -22.92 18.91 22.94
CA ALA A 371 -23.05 18.19 24.21
C ALA A 371 -24.22 17.19 24.20
N SER A 372 -24.13 16.13 25.01
CA SER A 372 -25.17 15.15 25.34
C SER A 372 -25.37 15.10 26.87
N SER A 373 -26.50 14.55 27.35
CA SER A 373 -26.92 14.64 28.77
C SER A 373 -26.73 13.38 29.64
N SER A 374 -26.00 12.36 29.19
CA SER A 374 -25.71 11.13 29.97
C SER A 374 -24.42 10.42 29.53
N ASP A 375 -23.84 9.60 30.42
CA ASP A 375 -22.45 9.10 30.34
C ASP A 375 -22.28 7.71 30.99
N GLY A 376 -21.32 6.88 30.53
CA GLY A 376 -20.85 5.71 31.28
C GLY A 376 -20.28 4.48 30.54
N SER A 377 -18.95 4.33 30.55
CA SER A 377 -18.16 3.07 30.54
C SER A 377 -18.14 2.16 29.29
N THR A 378 -17.07 1.43 28.92
CA THR A 378 -15.61 1.48 29.22
C THR A 378 -14.87 0.60 28.19
N ALA A 379 -13.70 1.03 27.69
CA ALA A 379 -12.76 0.19 26.93
C ALA A 379 -11.29 0.55 27.25
N VAL A 380 -10.32 -0.26 26.83
CA VAL A 380 -8.88 -0.09 27.14
C VAL A 380 -8.14 0.52 25.94
N THR A 381 -7.72 1.78 26.07
CA THR A 381 -6.96 2.52 25.05
C THR A 381 -5.75 3.25 25.65
N THR A 382 -5.02 4.03 24.84
CA THR A 382 -3.77 4.67 25.27
C THR A 382 -4.01 5.86 26.21
N ASN A 383 -3.42 5.82 27.41
CA ASN A 383 -3.75 6.72 28.54
C ASN A 383 -3.66 8.24 28.27
N GLY A 384 -3.02 8.71 27.21
CA GLY A 384 -3.09 10.15 26.82
C GLY A 384 -4.51 10.61 26.46
N GLU A 385 -5.36 9.71 25.97
CA GLU A 385 -6.79 9.96 25.75
C GLU A 385 -7.55 10.23 27.06
N ARG A 386 -7.00 9.78 28.20
CA ARG A 386 -7.58 10.02 29.53
C ARG A 386 -7.58 11.51 29.86
N LEU A 387 -6.58 12.27 29.41
CA LEU A 387 -6.49 13.71 29.65
C LEU A 387 -7.51 14.46 28.77
N SER A 388 -7.68 14.09 27.49
CA SER A 388 -8.74 14.68 26.65
C SER A 388 -10.16 14.29 27.10
N ALA A 389 -10.34 13.10 27.70
CA ALA A 389 -11.61 12.68 28.32
C ALA A 389 -11.89 13.41 29.66
N ILE A 390 -10.87 13.63 30.49
CA ILE A 390 -10.96 14.43 31.72
C ILE A 390 -11.23 15.90 31.36
N LEU A 391 -10.58 16.45 30.33
CA LEU A 391 -10.86 17.78 29.79
C LEU A 391 -12.32 17.90 29.33
N LYS A 392 -12.86 16.90 28.61
CA LYS A 392 -14.29 16.86 28.25
C LYS A 392 -15.24 16.96 29.46
N LYS A 393 -14.85 16.50 30.65
CA LYS A 393 -15.61 16.71 31.90
C LYS A 393 -15.30 18.03 32.61
N LEU A 394 -14.10 18.58 32.44
CA LEU A 394 -13.73 19.91 32.96
C LEU A 394 -14.50 21.06 32.27
N PHE A 395 -15.01 20.85 31.06
CA PHE A 395 -15.87 21.81 30.35
C PHE A 395 -17.33 21.86 30.88
N GLU A 396 -17.72 21.03 31.86
CA GLU A 396 -19.04 21.17 32.49
C GLU A 396 -19.11 22.45 33.37
N PRO A 397 -20.19 23.25 33.27
CA PRO A 397 -20.36 24.49 34.05
C PRO A 397 -20.80 24.24 35.50
N HIS A 398 -20.10 23.35 36.20
CA HIS A 398 -20.23 23.10 37.62
C HIS A 398 -19.05 23.78 38.35
N ALA A 399 -19.32 24.93 38.97
CA ALA A 399 -18.35 25.65 39.79
C ALA A 399 -18.20 24.96 41.15
N SER A 400 -17.12 24.20 41.35
CA SER A 400 -16.90 23.38 42.55
C SER A 400 -16.51 24.18 43.80
N GLY A 401 -16.11 25.44 43.63
CA GLY A 401 -15.57 26.28 44.69
C GLY A 401 -14.06 26.10 44.93
N ASP A 402 -13.41 25.12 44.32
CA ASP A 402 -11.96 25.00 44.32
C ASP A 402 -11.34 25.96 43.30
N THR A 403 -10.63 26.98 43.79
CA THR A 403 -9.90 27.94 42.95
C THR A 403 -8.82 27.29 42.08
N THR A 404 -8.31 26.13 42.49
CA THR A 404 -7.32 25.35 41.76
C THR A 404 -7.93 24.67 40.54
N GLU A 405 -9.11 24.06 40.72
CA GLU A 405 -9.89 23.49 39.62
C GLU A 405 -10.26 24.55 38.59
N GLU A 406 -10.78 25.69 39.04
CA GLU A 406 -11.17 26.79 38.16
C GLU A 406 -9.99 27.44 37.44
N LEU A 407 -8.80 27.51 38.06
CA LEU A 407 -7.56 27.93 37.39
C LEU A 407 -7.13 26.94 36.30
N VAL A 408 -7.16 25.63 36.58
CA VAL A 408 -6.80 24.59 35.59
C VAL A 408 -7.81 24.55 34.43
N LYS A 409 -9.11 24.70 34.70
CA LYS A 409 -10.16 24.90 33.67
C LYS A 409 -9.86 26.13 32.80
N ALA A 410 -9.70 27.30 33.41
CA ALA A 410 -9.43 28.54 32.69
C ALA A 410 -8.17 28.44 31.82
N ALA A 411 -7.11 27.81 32.33
CA ALA A 411 -5.87 27.60 31.60
C ALA A 411 -6.01 26.59 30.45
N ALA A 412 -6.85 25.55 30.59
CA ALA A 412 -7.17 24.61 29.52
C ALA A 412 -8.06 25.20 28.42
N ASN A 413 -8.93 26.15 28.78
CA ASN A 413 -9.81 26.87 27.86
C ASN A 413 -9.10 27.91 27.00
N GLY A 414 -8.03 28.51 27.53
CA GLY A 414 -7.39 29.71 26.95
C GLY A 414 -7.88 31.02 27.56
N ASP A 415 -8.57 30.99 28.70
CA ASP A 415 -9.20 32.16 29.35
C ASP A 415 -8.17 33.07 30.07
N VAL A 416 -7.28 33.72 29.30
CA VAL A 416 -6.15 34.55 29.80
C VAL A 416 -6.57 35.51 30.93
N ALA A 417 -7.70 36.22 30.75
CA ALA A 417 -8.20 37.17 31.72
C ALA A 417 -8.62 36.52 33.06
N LYS A 418 -9.27 35.34 33.01
CA LYS A 418 -9.71 34.60 34.20
C LYS A 418 -8.50 33.97 34.92
N VAL A 419 -7.50 33.52 34.17
CA VAL A 419 -6.21 33.06 34.71
C VAL A 419 -5.47 34.21 35.42
N GLU A 420 -5.37 35.39 34.80
CA GLU A 420 -4.72 36.55 35.44
C GLU A 420 -5.54 37.11 36.62
N GLU A 421 -6.88 37.04 36.61
CA GLU A 421 -7.73 37.38 37.76
C GLU A 421 -7.44 36.48 38.98
N PHE A 422 -7.41 35.15 38.79
CA PHE A 422 -7.10 34.20 39.87
C PHE A 422 -5.69 34.36 40.44
N LEU A 423 -4.70 34.66 39.58
CA LEU A 423 -3.29 34.79 40.00
C LEU A 423 -2.96 36.17 40.59
N SER A 424 -3.69 37.22 40.20
CA SER A 424 -3.55 38.57 40.75
C SER A 424 -4.34 38.80 42.05
N GLY A 425 -5.40 38.01 42.29
CA GLY A 425 -6.27 38.15 43.47
C GLY A 425 -7.23 39.35 43.41
N ALA A 426 -7.55 39.83 42.21
CA ALA A 426 -8.25 41.11 41.98
C ALA A 426 -9.72 41.16 42.45
N ALA A 427 -10.34 40.01 42.78
CA ALA A 427 -11.73 39.91 43.22
C ALA A 427 -12.08 40.68 44.53
N ALA A 428 -11.08 41.20 45.25
CA ALA A 428 -11.24 41.76 46.59
C ALA A 428 -11.56 43.28 46.68
N GLN A 429 -11.71 44.03 45.57
CA GLN A 429 -11.81 45.51 45.64
C GLN A 429 -12.99 46.20 44.94
N ASN A 430 -13.84 45.51 44.15
CA ASN A 430 -14.85 46.18 43.30
C ASN A 430 -16.33 45.94 43.65
N VAL A 431 -16.67 45.63 44.92
CA VAL A 431 -18.06 45.78 45.41
C VAL A 431 -18.11 46.45 46.78
N ALA A 432 -18.18 47.78 46.76
CA ALA A 432 -18.97 48.56 47.72
C ALA A 432 -20.08 49.25 46.89
N SER A 433 -21.35 49.31 47.28
CA SER A 433 -21.89 49.27 48.64
C SER A 433 -23.33 48.74 48.68
N SER A 434 -23.66 47.85 49.63
CA SER A 434 -24.90 47.88 50.46
C SER A 434 -25.07 46.59 51.29
N SER A 435 -25.47 46.75 52.56
CA SER A 435 -26.12 45.79 53.49
C SER A 435 -25.98 44.25 53.31
N SER A 436 -25.73 43.45 54.36
CA SER A 436 -25.40 43.72 55.77
C SER A 436 -25.09 42.43 56.55
N SER A 437 -24.24 42.54 57.58
CA SER A 437 -24.17 41.64 58.76
C SER A 437 -24.05 40.12 58.56
N SER A 438 -22.82 39.61 58.62
CA SER A 438 -22.40 38.60 59.62
C SER A 438 -20.86 38.52 59.65
N GLN A 439 -20.30 38.03 60.76
CA GLN A 439 -18.85 37.87 60.91
C GLN A 439 -18.44 36.42 60.63
N ASP A 440 -17.59 36.21 59.63
CA ASP A 440 -16.51 35.22 59.74
C ASP A 440 -15.29 35.67 58.90
N SER A 441 -14.17 35.01 59.13
CA SER A 441 -12.82 35.32 58.71
C SER A 441 -12.61 35.27 57.19
N SER A 442 -12.41 36.44 56.58
CA SER A 442 -12.06 36.59 55.16
C SER A 442 -10.62 36.12 54.88
N GLN A 443 -10.41 34.81 54.75
CA GLN A 443 -9.16 34.28 54.20
C GLN A 443 -9.05 34.65 52.72
N VAL A 444 -8.00 35.41 52.37
CA VAL A 444 -7.61 35.63 50.97
C VAL A 444 -7.01 34.32 50.45
N VAL A 445 -7.82 33.55 49.71
CA VAL A 445 -7.39 32.29 49.08
C VAL A 445 -6.43 32.62 47.92
N LYS A 446 -5.14 32.74 48.25
CA LYS A 446 -4.09 32.88 47.25
C LYS A 446 -3.94 31.55 46.52
N VAL A 447 -4.38 31.52 45.26
CA VAL A 447 -4.26 30.33 44.40
C VAL A 447 -2.79 30.01 44.15
N ASP A 448 -2.42 28.72 44.24
CA ASP A 448 -1.09 28.26 43.83
C ASP A 448 -1.07 28.10 42.29
N VAL A 449 -0.14 28.80 41.64
CA VAL A 449 0.11 28.68 40.19
C VAL A 449 0.56 27.27 39.78
N ASN A 450 1.14 26.53 40.72
CA ASN A 450 1.58 25.14 40.58
C ASN A 450 0.55 24.13 41.11
N GLY A 451 -0.64 24.59 41.49
CA GLY A 451 -1.71 23.73 41.97
C GLY A 451 -2.13 22.66 40.96
N VAL A 452 -2.37 21.45 41.45
CA VAL A 452 -2.60 20.24 40.64
C VAL A 452 -4.06 19.81 40.74
N PHE A 453 -4.81 19.89 39.65
CA PHE A 453 -6.17 19.35 39.56
C PHE A 453 -6.22 18.11 38.68
N ALA A 454 -7.01 17.09 39.08
CA ALA A 454 -7.10 15.74 38.50
C ALA A 454 -5.78 14.94 38.40
N GLY A 455 -4.61 15.58 38.51
CA GLY A 455 -3.29 15.03 38.26
C GLY A 455 -2.36 15.97 37.48
N HIS A 456 -2.86 17.12 36.98
CA HIS A 456 -2.12 18.03 36.11
C HIS A 456 -2.12 19.48 36.62
N THR A 457 -1.09 20.25 36.27
CA THR A 457 -1.03 21.69 36.55
C THR A 457 -1.72 22.51 35.47
N ALA A 458 -2.04 23.77 35.78
CA ALA A 458 -2.56 24.74 34.81
C ALA A 458 -1.62 24.91 33.60
N LEU A 459 -0.30 24.87 33.83
CA LEU A 459 0.72 24.96 32.78
C LEU A 459 0.73 23.73 31.87
N GLN A 460 0.61 22.52 32.42
CA GLN A 460 0.53 21.29 31.63
C GLN A 460 -0.72 21.28 30.74
N ALA A 461 -1.88 21.67 31.29
CA ALA A 461 -3.14 21.75 30.53
C ALA A 461 -3.11 22.81 29.42
N ALA A 462 -2.59 24.01 29.70
CA ALA A 462 -2.40 25.06 28.70
C ALA A 462 -1.40 24.65 27.60
N SER A 463 -0.34 23.93 27.97
CA SER A 463 0.69 23.44 27.05
C SER A 463 0.18 22.40 26.06
N GLN A 464 -0.80 21.58 26.45
CA GLN A 464 -1.39 20.58 25.55
C GLN A 464 -2.34 21.19 24.50
N ASN A 465 -2.91 22.36 24.79
CA ASN A 465 -3.95 23.01 23.98
C ASN A 465 -3.45 24.28 23.25
N GLY A 466 -2.14 24.54 23.23
CA GLY A 466 -1.54 25.62 22.44
C GLY A 466 -1.70 27.05 22.98
N HIS A 467 -2.09 27.22 24.25
CA HIS A 467 -2.50 28.52 24.80
C HIS A 467 -1.30 29.43 25.16
N LEU A 468 -0.58 29.90 24.14
CA LEU A 468 0.67 30.69 24.26
C LEU A 468 0.57 31.90 25.20
N GLU A 469 -0.57 32.58 25.23
CA GLU A 469 -0.80 33.76 26.09
C GLU A 469 -1.02 33.36 27.56
N VAL A 470 -1.82 32.33 27.82
CA VAL A 470 -1.99 31.73 29.16
C VAL A 470 -0.64 31.27 29.70
N ILE A 471 0.16 30.60 28.87
CA ILE A 471 1.49 30.10 29.24
C ILE A 471 2.42 31.26 29.61
N GLN A 472 2.40 32.36 28.87
CA GLN A 472 3.17 33.57 29.22
C GLN A 472 2.73 34.18 30.57
N VAL A 473 1.42 34.21 30.87
CA VAL A 473 0.91 34.65 32.17
C VAL A 473 1.37 33.70 33.28
N LEU A 474 1.19 32.39 33.14
CA LEU A 474 1.61 31.39 34.13
C LEU A 474 3.11 31.49 34.43
N LEU A 475 3.95 31.59 33.40
CA LEU A 475 5.41 31.77 33.55
C LEU A 475 5.78 33.10 34.23
N ARG A 476 5.05 34.19 33.95
CA ARG A 476 5.21 35.50 34.61
C ARG A 476 4.92 35.42 36.12
N TYR A 477 3.95 34.59 36.52
CA TYR A 477 3.65 34.27 37.92
C TYR A 477 4.53 33.16 38.53
N LYS A 478 5.57 32.72 37.82
CA LYS A 478 6.54 31.68 38.21
C LYS A 478 5.94 30.27 38.35
N ALA A 479 5.09 29.87 37.40
CA ALA A 479 4.79 28.47 37.18
C ALA A 479 6.08 27.66 36.96
N ASP A 480 6.16 26.49 37.59
CA ASP A 480 7.28 25.56 37.46
C ASP A 480 7.05 24.64 36.24
N VAL A 481 8.02 24.63 35.34
CA VAL A 481 8.00 23.88 34.07
C VAL A 481 8.36 22.40 34.25
N GLU A 482 9.03 22.06 35.35
CA GLU A 482 9.59 20.72 35.61
C GLU A 482 8.67 19.80 36.44
N ILE A 483 7.48 20.27 36.82
CA ILE A 483 6.51 19.46 37.56
C ILE A 483 6.11 18.22 36.74
N GLU A 484 6.34 17.05 37.34
CA GLU A 484 5.93 15.75 36.85
C GLU A 484 4.50 15.40 37.27
N ASP A 485 3.76 14.80 36.35
CA ASP A 485 2.44 14.23 36.62
C ASP A 485 2.49 12.77 37.14
N LYS A 486 1.35 12.07 37.11
CA LYS A 486 1.23 10.67 37.53
C LYS A 486 2.04 9.69 36.65
N ASP A 487 2.25 9.99 35.37
CA ASP A 487 3.03 9.18 34.43
C ASP A 487 4.47 9.73 34.22
N GLY A 488 4.81 10.86 34.87
CA GLY A 488 6.13 11.52 34.81
C GLY A 488 6.26 12.52 33.67
N ASP A 489 5.15 12.82 33.01
CA ASP A 489 5.09 13.82 31.96
C ASP A 489 5.14 15.23 32.54
N ARG A 490 5.72 16.15 31.77
CA ARG A 490 6.00 17.56 32.09
C ARG A 490 5.27 18.45 31.08
N ALA A 491 5.28 19.77 31.28
CA ALA A 491 4.74 20.71 30.30
C ALA A 491 5.26 20.45 28.86
N VAL A 492 6.54 20.10 28.71
CA VAL A 492 7.17 19.73 27.42
C VAL A 492 6.64 18.42 26.82
N HIS A 493 6.22 17.46 27.64
CA HIS A 493 5.61 16.21 27.16
C HIS A 493 4.16 16.43 26.70
N HIS A 494 3.40 17.27 27.41
CA HIS A 494 2.05 17.68 27.00
C HIS A 494 2.05 18.49 25.70
N ALA A 495 2.97 19.45 25.55
CA ALA A 495 3.17 20.17 24.29
C ALA A 495 3.55 19.24 23.12
N ALA A 496 4.33 18.19 23.39
CA ALA A 496 4.68 17.18 22.39
C ALA A 496 3.53 16.23 22.02
N PHE A 497 2.52 16.11 22.88
CA PHE A 497 1.30 15.36 22.60
C PHE A 497 0.29 16.20 21.77
N GLY A 498 0.25 17.52 22.00
CA GLY A 498 -0.70 18.46 21.37
C GLY A 498 -0.38 18.91 19.93
N ASP A 499 0.81 18.61 19.41
CA ASP A 499 1.40 19.22 18.17
C ASP A 499 1.69 20.72 18.30
N GLU A 500 2.26 21.13 19.45
CA GLU A 500 2.41 22.56 19.80
C GLU A 500 3.87 23.07 19.74
N PRO A 501 4.42 23.38 18.53
CA PRO A 501 5.79 23.87 18.38
C PRO A 501 5.98 25.27 18.98
N GLY A 502 4.94 26.12 18.96
CA GLY A 502 4.99 27.45 19.58
C GLY A 502 5.22 27.37 21.09
N VAL A 503 4.60 26.38 21.76
CA VAL A 503 4.77 26.13 23.19
C VAL A 503 6.18 25.67 23.51
N MET A 504 6.80 24.80 22.69
CA MET A 504 8.20 24.38 22.88
C MET A 504 9.15 25.58 22.93
N GLY A 505 8.95 26.55 22.03
CA GLY A 505 9.73 27.79 21.98
C GLY A 505 9.52 28.74 23.17
N LEU A 506 8.45 28.57 23.96
CA LEU A 506 8.23 29.28 25.22
C LEU A 506 8.82 28.50 26.41
N LEU A 507 8.56 27.20 26.51
CA LEU A 507 9.05 26.35 27.60
C LEU A 507 10.59 26.28 27.62
N ALA A 508 11.24 26.17 26.45
CA ALA A 508 12.70 26.22 26.36
C ALA A 508 13.29 27.57 26.82
N LYS A 509 12.60 28.70 26.55
CA LYS A 509 13.00 30.04 27.04
C LYS A 509 12.77 30.20 28.54
N ALA A 510 11.82 29.47 29.12
CA ALA A 510 11.61 29.37 30.56
C ALA A 510 12.62 28.45 31.26
N GLY A 511 13.47 27.73 30.51
CA GLY A 511 14.50 26.85 31.06
C GLY A 511 14.07 25.38 31.25
N ALA A 512 12.97 24.95 30.63
CA ALA A 512 12.50 23.56 30.70
C ALA A 512 13.47 22.59 29.99
N ASP A 513 13.69 21.41 30.57
CA ASP A 513 14.55 20.39 29.96
C ASP A 513 13.82 19.62 28.85
N LEU A 514 14.12 19.99 27.60
CA LEU A 514 13.64 19.28 26.40
C LEU A 514 14.15 17.83 26.29
N ASN A 515 15.13 17.44 27.12
CA ASN A 515 15.69 16.09 27.20
C ASN A 515 15.16 15.29 28.41
N ALA A 516 14.27 15.88 29.21
CA ALA A 516 13.64 15.21 30.34
C ALA A 516 12.95 13.91 29.90
N ARG A 517 12.92 12.91 30.78
CA ARG A 517 12.40 11.57 30.50
C ARG A 517 11.32 11.20 31.52
N ASN A 518 10.13 10.86 31.03
CA ASN A 518 9.00 10.43 31.87
C ASN A 518 9.22 9.03 32.50
N LYS A 519 8.21 8.44 33.17
CA LYS A 519 8.37 7.12 33.84
C LYS A 519 8.53 5.97 32.84
N ARG A 520 8.05 6.12 31.60
CA ARG A 520 8.38 5.25 30.45
C ARG A 520 9.73 5.56 29.81
N ARG A 521 10.52 6.46 30.42
CA ARG A 521 11.80 6.99 29.94
C ARG A 521 11.74 7.69 28.58
N GLN A 522 10.56 7.97 28.05
CA GLN A 522 10.37 8.70 26.79
C GLN A 522 10.64 10.18 27.00
N THR A 523 11.18 10.85 25.98
CA THR A 523 11.30 12.32 25.92
C THR A 523 10.16 12.92 25.09
N ALA A 524 9.99 14.25 25.15
CA ALA A 524 9.13 15.01 24.25
C ALA A 524 9.32 14.63 22.76
N LEU A 525 10.56 14.39 22.34
CA LEU A 525 10.89 13.99 20.96
C LEU A 525 10.34 12.60 20.59
N HIS A 526 10.36 11.63 21.51
CA HIS A 526 9.75 10.31 21.29
C HIS A 526 8.22 10.40 21.13
N ILE A 527 7.57 11.26 21.92
CA ILE A 527 6.11 11.48 21.83
C ILE A 527 5.75 12.10 20.47
N ALA A 528 6.44 13.17 20.08
CA ALA A 528 6.19 13.86 18.82
C ALA A 528 6.40 12.94 17.60
N VAL A 529 7.48 12.14 17.59
CA VAL A 529 7.72 11.16 16.51
C VAL A 529 6.67 10.05 16.50
N ASN A 530 6.28 9.51 17.66
CA ASN A 530 5.23 8.49 17.75
C ASN A 530 3.84 8.98 17.29
N LYS A 531 3.59 10.29 17.37
CA LYS A 531 2.30 10.91 17.02
C LYS A 531 2.20 11.44 15.58
N GLY A 532 3.32 11.68 14.91
CA GLY A 532 3.33 12.25 13.55
C GLY A 532 3.52 13.78 13.50
N HIS A 533 3.89 14.38 14.64
CA HIS A 533 3.94 15.83 14.88
C HIS A 533 5.22 16.48 14.32
N PHE A 534 5.33 16.57 12.98
CA PHE A 534 6.56 16.96 12.27
C PHE A 534 7.10 18.34 12.69
N ASN A 535 6.21 19.32 12.93
CA ASN A 535 6.62 20.67 13.30
C ASN A 535 7.20 20.72 14.72
N VAL A 536 6.66 19.92 15.65
CA VAL A 536 7.25 19.74 16.99
C VAL A 536 8.61 19.05 16.90
N VAL A 537 8.73 17.95 16.14
CA VAL A 537 10.02 17.24 15.94
C VAL A 537 11.08 18.22 15.42
N LYS A 538 10.74 19.02 14.40
CA LYS A 538 11.62 20.05 13.86
C LYS A 538 12.01 21.09 14.92
N THR A 539 11.05 21.64 15.65
CA THR A 539 11.29 22.70 16.63
C THR A 539 12.14 22.21 17.80
N LEU A 540 11.92 20.97 18.28
CA LEU A 540 12.75 20.35 19.33
C LEU A 540 14.21 20.19 18.88
N LEU A 541 14.45 19.81 17.63
CA LEU A 541 15.80 19.65 17.07
C LEU A 541 16.48 21.02 16.82
N GLU A 542 15.73 22.02 16.34
CA GLU A 542 16.20 23.42 16.23
C GLU A 542 16.55 24.02 17.60
N LEU A 543 15.83 23.63 18.66
CA LEU A 543 16.13 23.95 20.07
C LEU A 543 17.21 23.04 20.71
N SER A 544 17.94 22.26 19.90
CA SER A 544 19.06 21.40 20.34
C SER A 544 18.69 20.27 21.32
N SER A 545 17.47 19.73 21.25
CA SER A 545 17.11 18.45 21.90
C SER A 545 17.94 17.30 21.32
N HIS A 546 18.36 16.35 22.16
CA HIS A 546 19.30 15.29 21.79
C HIS A 546 18.59 14.14 21.05
N PRO A 547 18.85 13.92 19.74
CA PRO A 547 18.06 13.03 18.89
C PRO A 547 18.22 11.53 19.18
N SER A 548 19.17 11.16 20.04
CA SER A 548 19.60 9.78 20.27
C SER A 548 19.44 9.32 21.73
N LEU A 549 18.62 9.99 22.52
CA LEU A 549 18.19 9.43 23.80
C LEU A 549 17.29 8.21 23.54
N GLN A 550 17.33 7.23 24.44
CA GLN A 550 16.53 6.01 24.35
C GLN A 550 15.26 6.14 25.21
N ASP A 551 14.33 5.18 25.12
CA ASP A 551 13.14 5.09 25.96
C ASP A 551 13.31 4.06 27.13
N SER A 552 12.27 3.26 27.45
CA SER A 552 12.33 2.12 28.36
C SER A 552 12.66 0.79 27.65
N GLU A 553 12.22 0.61 26.40
CA GLU A 553 12.56 -0.55 25.55
C GLU A 553 13.96 -0.40 24.89
N GLY A 554 14.59 0.75 25.07
CA GLY A 554 15.90 1.09 24.51
C GLY A 554 15.80 1.66 23.09
N ASP A 555 14.60 1.80 22.54
CA ASP A 555 14.38 2.42 21.24
C ASP A 555 14.70 3.92 21.33
N THR A 556 15.27 4.49 20.28
CA THR A 556 15.47 5.94 20.13
C THR A 556 14.35 6.55 19.27
N PRO A 557 14.19 7.88 19.16
CA PRO A 557 13.26 8.50 18.22
C PRO A 557 13.46 8.05 16.77
N LEU A 558 14.67 7.60 16.41
CA LEU A 558 14.96 7.01 15.11
C LEU A 558 14.31 5.62 14.94
N HIS A 559 14.28 4.80 16.00
CA HIS A 559 13.59 3.50 16.00
C HIS A 559 12.06 3.67 16.00
N ASP A 560 11.56 4.69 16.69
CA ASP A 560 10.15 5.12 16.60
C ASP A 560 9.79 5.52 15.17
N ALA A 561 10.58 6.40 14.53
CA ALA A 561 10.33 6.85 13.15
C ALA A 561 10.28 5.69 12.14
N ILE A 562 11.20 4.72 12.25
CA ILE A 562 11.19 3.48 11.45
C ILE A 562 9.92 2.66 11.74
N SER A 563 9.52 2.54 13.01
CA SER A 563 8.36 1.74 13.45
C SER A 563 7.00 2.37 13.13
N LYS A 564 6.98 3.64 12.73
CA LYS A 564 5.79 4.40 12.30
C LYS A 564 5.81 4.76 10.81
N GLU A 565 6.87 4.39 10.09
CA GLU A 565 7.04 4.70 8.66
C GLU A 565 7.10 6.22 8.38
N HIS A 566 7.56 7.00 9.37
CA HIS A 566 7.64 8.46 9.32
C HIS A 566 8.94 8.95 8.62
N ASP A 567 9.11 8.62 7.34
CA ASP A 567 10.33 8.88 6.55
C ASP A 567 10.83 10.33 6.59
N ASN A 568 9.93 11.31 6.58
CA ASN A 568 10.29 12.73 6.68
C ASN A 568 10.95 13.08 8.03
N MET A 569 10.50 12.45 9.13
CA MET A 569 11.12 12.59 10.45
C MET A 569 12.43 11.81 10.52
N LEU A 570 12.49 10.65 9.87
CA LEU A 570 13.71 9.85 9.79
C LEU A 570 14.84 10.64 9.14
N SER A 571 14.60 11.30 8.00
CA SER A 571 15.59 12.20 7.39
C SER A 571 15.96 13.33 8.35
N LEU A 572 14.97 13.99 8.96
CA LEU A 572 15.21 15.16 9.81
C LEU A 572 16.04 14.81 11.07
N LEU A 573 15.77 13.68 11.71
CA LEU A 573 16.56 13.17 12.83
C LEU A 573 18.01 12.89 12.41
N LEU A 574 18.22 12.30 11.23
CA LEU A 574 19.56 12.02 10.69
C LEU A 574 20.30 13.32 10.30
N ASP A 575 19.60 14.30 9.73
CA ASP A 575 20.15 15.62 9.37
C ASP A 575 20.57 16.43 10.61
N TYR A 576 19.94 16.19 11.76
CA TYR A 576 20.35 16.70 13.08
C TYR A 576 21.27 15.74 13.88
N GLY A 577 21.81 14.70 13.23
CA GLY A 577 22.88 13.87 13.80
C GLY A 577 22.44 12.70 14.71
N ALA A 578 21.25 12.12 14.49
CA ALA A 578 20.82 10.91 15.18
C ALA A 578 21.82 9.74 15.02
N ASP A 579 22.17 9.10 16.13
CA ASP A 579 23.17 8.04 16.21
C ASP A 579 22.57 6.68 15.78
N ILE A 580 22.74 6.37 14.50
CA ILE A 580 22.35 5.11 13.86
C ILE A 580 22.96 3.85 14.52
N THR A 581 24.04 3.97 15.30
CA THR A 581 24.73 2.84 15.95
C THR A 581 24.11 2.45 17.30
N ARG A 582 23.17 3.24 17.84
CA ARG A 582 22.50 2.89 19.10
C ARG A 582 21.63 1.65 18.94
N THR A 583 21.88 0.64 19.75
CA THR A 583 21.06 -0.57 19.86
C THR A 583 20.00 -0.44 20.94
N ASN A 584 18.77 -0.89 20.66
CA ASN A 584 17.74 -1.05 21.69
C ASN A 584 18.01 -2.24 22.64
N ASN A 585 17.15 -2.49 23.63
CA ASN A 585 17.33 -3.57 24.61
C ASN A 585 17.35 -4.99 23.98
N ASN A 586 16.96 -5.11 22.70
CA ASN A 586 16.97 -6.36 21.94
C ASN A 586 18.18 -6.46 20.99
N GLY A 587 19.14 -5.53 21.06
CA GLY A 587 20.35 -5.49 20.24
C GLY A 587 20.18 -4.90 18.83
N PHE A 588 18.97 -4.44 18.46
CA PHE A 588 18.73 -3.90 17.11
C PHE A 588 19.21 -2.45 17.04
N ASN A 589 20.12 -2.15 16.11
CA ASN A 589 20.44 -0.78 15.68
C ASN A 589 19.43 -0.31 14.60
N ALA A 590 19.56 0.91 14.09
CA ALA A 590 18.61 1.47 13.13
C ALA A 590 18.46 0.64 11.84
N LEU A 591 19.55 0.10 11.28
CA LEU A 591 19.50 -0.77 10.10
C LEU A 591 18.88 -2.13 10.44
N HIS A 592 19.22 -2.71 11.59
CA HIS A 592 18.63 -3.96 12.07
C HIS A 592 17.12 -3.82 12.27
N HIS A 593 16.65 -2.69 12.80
CA HIS A 593 15.23 -2.44 13.01
C HIS A 593 14.48 -2.25 11.68
N ALA A 594 15.02 -1.45 10.75
CA ALA A 594 14.44 -1.31 9.41
C ALA A 594 14.37 -2.67 8.67
N ALA A 595 15.44 -3.47 8.76
CA ALA A 595 15.51 -4.81 8.16
C ALA A 595 14.65 -5.86 8.89
N LEU A 596 14.27 -5.66 10.15
CA LEU A 596 13.28 -6.47 10.85
C LEU A 596 11.85 -6.10 10.41
N LYS A 597 11.56 -4.80 10.37
CA LYS A 597 10.22 -4.25 10.08
C LYS A 597 9.78 -4.43 8.63
N GLY A 598 10.72 -4.42 7.69
CA GLY A 598 10.40 -4.52 6.26
C GLY A 598 10.13 -3.18 5.57
N ASN A 599 10.59 -2.06 6.15
CA ASN A 599 10.47 -0.72 5.53
C ASN A 599 11.65 -0.43 4.57
N PRO A 600 11.46 -0.43 3.24
CA PRO A 600 12.55 -0.20 2.27
C PRO A 600 12.90 1.28 2.14
N SER A 601 11.94 2.20 2.34
CA SER A 601 12.17 3.65 2.30
C SER A 601 13.10 4.09 3.42
N ALA A 602 12.85 3.64 4.65
CA ALA A 602 13.72 3.89 5.80
C ALA A 602 15.11 3.30 5.58
N MET A 603 15.21 2.07 5.06
CA MET A 603 16.50 1.47 4.70
C MET A 603 17.26 2.32 3.67
N LYS A 604 16.57 2.78 2.61
CA LYS A 604 17.15 3.63 1.57
C LYS A 604 17.61 4.98 2.12
N ILE A 605 16.83 5.61 3.00
CA ILE A 605 17.20 6.87 3.68
C ILE A 605 18.43 6.66 4.57
N LEU A 606 18.44 5.62 5.41
CA LEU A 606 19.57 5.27 6.28
C LEU A 606 20.85 5.04 5.46
N LEU A 607 20.77 4.23 4.39
CA LEU A 607 21.90 3.94 3.50
C LEU A 607 22.36 5.16 2.68
N THR A 608 21.49 6.14 2.39
CA THR A 608 21.85 7.37 1.66
C THR A 608 22.43 8.45 2.57
N LYS A 609 21.94 8.55 3.81
CA LYS A 609 22.38 9.55 4.80
C LYS A 609 23.61 9.09 5.60
N THR A 610 23.84 7.78 5.71
CA THR A 610 25.03 7.27 6.41
C THR A 610 26.31 7.45 5.60
N ASN A 611 27.27 8.18 6.17
CA ASN A 611 28.67 8.18 5.68
C ASN A 611 29.50 7.06 6.34
N ARG A 612 28.84 6.02 6.87
CA ARG A 612 29.44 4.89 7.61
C ARG A 612 28.94 3.55 7.04
N LEU A 613 29.33 3.23 5.80
CA LEU A 613 28.92 1.98 5.13
C LEU A 613 29.22 0.71 5.93
N TRP A 614 30.24 0.73 6.79
CA TRP A 614 30.59 -0.40 7.66
C TRP A 614 29.47 -0.82 8.64
N ILE A 615 28.48 0.03 8.92
CA ILE A 615 27.33 -0.31 9.78
C ILE A 615 26.43 -1.39 9.18
N VAL A 616 26.51 -1.63 7.86
CA VAL A 616 25.81 -2.72 7.17
C VAL A 616 26.30 -4.10 7.67
N GLU A 617 27.55 -4.17 8.13
CA GLU A 617 28.22 -5.36 8.65
C GLU A 617 28.28 -5.41 10.19
N GLU A 618 27.65 -4.45 10.90
CA GLU A 618 27.45 -4.65 12.33
C GLU A 618 26.58 -5.88 12.57
N MET A 619 26.91 -6.64 13.62
CA MET A 619 26.13 -7.77 14.10
C MET A 619 25.53 -7.40 15.45
N LYS A 620 24.26 -7.74 15.67
CA LYS A 620 23.70 -7.73 17.03
C LYS A 620 24.18 -8.93 17.85
N ASP A 621 23.78 -9.03 19.11
CA ASP A 621 24.33 -9.97 20.11
C ASP A 621 24.30 -11.47 19.73
N ASP A 622 23.44 -11.88 18.78
CA ASP A 622 23.35 -13.25 18.25
C ASP A 622 24.09 -13.48 16.90
N GLY A 623 24.86 -12.48 16.45
CA GLY A 623 25.64 -12.52 15.21
C GLY A 623 24.86 -12.14 13.95
N TYR A 624 23.60 -11.71 14.04
CA TYR A 624 22.83 -11.34 12.85
C TYR A 624 23.16 -9.91 12.39
N THR A 625 23.55 -9.75 11.13
CA THR A 625 23.58 -8.45 10.42
C THR A 625 22.20 -8.10 9.84
N ALA A 626 22.04 -6.87 9.32
CA ALA A 626 20.81 -6.43 8.65
C ALA A 626 20.39 -7.36 7.49
N LEU A 627 21.35 -7.88 6.73
CA LEU A 627 21.06 -8.79 5.62
C LEU A 627 20.51 -10.14 6.10
N HIS A 628 20.98 -10.66 7.24
CA HIS A 628 20.43 -11.86 7.85
C HIS A 628 18.97 -11.66 8.29
N LEU A 629 18.63 -10.48 8.81
CA LEU A 629 17.27 -10.15 9.24
C LEU A 629 16.31 -10.00 8.04
N ALA A 630 16.75 -9.32 6.98
CA ALA A 630 15.97 -9.22 5.74
C ALA A 630 15.77 -10.61 5.09
N ALA A 631 16.83 -11.42 5.05
CA ALA A 631 16.81 -12.77 4.51
C ALA A 631 15.94 -13.74 5.30
N LEU A 632 15.85 -13.61 6.63
CA LEU A 632 14.99 -14.46 7.47
C LEU A 632 13.49 -14.14 7.28
N ASN A 633 13.15 -12.86 7.10
CA ASN A 633 11.78 -12.35 7.08
C ASN A 633 11.18 -12.14 5.67
N ASN A 634 11.87 -12.56 4.60
CA ASN A 634 11.47 -12.40 3.20
C ASN A 634 11.39 -10.94 2.68
N HIS A 635 12.15 -10.01 3.27
CA HIS A 635 12.16 -8.61 2.85
C HIS A 635 13.08 -8.40 1.64
N VAL A 636 12.63 -8.84 0.46
CA VAL A 636 13.41 -8.89 -0.79
C VAL A 636 14.01 -7.53 -1.16
N GLU A 637 13.22 -6.46 -1.13
CA GLU A 637 13.68 -5.10 -1.49
C GLU A 637 14.74 -4.58 -0.52
N ILE A 638 14.65 -4.92 0.77
CA ILE A 638 15.68 -4.58 1.75
C ILE A 638 16.95 -5.37 1.49
N ALA A 639 16.86 -6.67 1.18
CA ALA A 639 18.03 -7.46 0.81
C ALA A 639 18.70 -6.88 -0.46
N GLU A 640 17.93 -6.42 -1.44
CA GLU A 640 18.46 -5.80 -2.66
C GLU A 640 19.09 -4.43 -2.38
N LEU A 641 18.48 -3.58 -1.56
CA LEU A 641 19.07 -2.31 -1.11
C LEU A 641 20.36 -2.51 -0.30
N LEU A 642 20.39 -3.50 0.60
CA LEU A 642 21.58 -3.82 1.40
C LEU A 642 22.73 -4.31 0.52
N VAL A 643 22.48 -5.19 -0.44
CA VAL A 643 23.54 -5.71 -1.33
C VAL A 643 23.96 -4.67 -2.38
N THR A 644 23.03 -3.96 -3.03
CA THR A 644 23.36 -3.04 -4.15
C THR A 644 23.82 -1.65 -3.70
N MET A 645 23.10 -1.01 -2.75
CA MET A 645 23.47 0.29 -2.20
C MET A 645 24.40 0.17 -0.99
N GLY A 646 24.07 -0.72 -0.05
CA GLY A 646 24.86 -0.93 1.17
C GLY A 646 26.17 -1.69 0.94
N LYS A 647 26.29 -2.43 -0.18
CA LYS A 647 27.41 -3.33 -0.49
C LYS A 647 27.63 -4.43 0.56
N ALA A 648 26.52 -4.94 1.10
CA ALA A 648 26.50 -5.94 2.16
C ALA A 648 27.27 -7.21 1.78
N ASN A 649 28.08 -7.73 2.69
CA ASN A 649 28.78 -8.99 2.52
C ASN A 649 27.83 -10.17 2.75
N MET A 650 27.40 -10.80 1.67
CA MET A 650 26.48 -11.94 1.67
C MET A 650 27.05 -13.19 2.36
N ASP A 651 28.37 -13.26 2.50
CA ASP A 651 29.12 -14.39 3.06
C ASP A 651 29.38 -14.25 4.58
N CYS A 652 28.96 -13.14 5.21
CA CYS A 652 29.04 -12.99 6.66
C CYS A 652 28.24 -14.09 7.39
N GLN A 653 28.75 -14.54 8.55
CA GLN A 653 28.26 -15.69 9.30
C GLN A 653 27.81 -15.31 10.71
N ASN A 654 26.60 -15.72 11.12
CA ASN A 654 26.09 -15.51 12.49
C ASN A 654 26.75 -16.45 13.54
N VAL A 655 26.30 -16.40 14.81
CA VAL A 655 26.83 -17.27 15.89
C VAL A 655 26.61 -18.78 15.63
N ASN A 656 25.63 -19.15 14.79
CA ASN A 656 25.43 -20.51 14.29
C ASN A 656 26.13 -20.79 12.95
N LYS A 657 27.05 -19.91 12.52
CA LYS A 657 27.76 -19.95 11.24
C LYS A 657 26.85 -19.96 9.99
N GLN A 658 25.56 -19.69 10.15
CA GLN A 658 24.65 -19.54 9.03
C GLN A 658 24.93 -18.18 8.35
N THR A 659 24.97 -18.16 7.02
CA THR A 659 24.94 -16.92 6.23
C THR A 659 23.49 -16.51 5.93
N ALA A 660 23.27 -15.31 5.40
CA ALA A 660 21.95 -14.86 4.95
C ALA A 660 21.30 -15.84 3.95
N LEU A 661 22.09 -16.48 3.08
CA LEU A 661 21.61 -17.49 2.14
C LEU A 661 21.09 -18.77 2.83
N HIS A 662 21.71 -19.20 3.94
CA HIS A 662 21.21 -20.35 4.71
C HIS A 662 19.80 -20.08 5.24
N LEU A 663 19.59 -18.90 5.83
CA LEU A 663 18.30 -18.48 6.40
C LEU A 663 17.21 -18.35 5.32
N ALA A 664 17.56 -17.81 4.14
CA ALA A 664 16.65 -17.73 3.00
C ALA A 664 16.25 -19.12 2.47
N VAL A 665 17.16 -20.10 2.50
CA VAL A 665 16.89 -21.48 2.07
C VAL A 665 16.08 -22.27 3.10
N GLU A 666 16.44 -22.20 4.39
CA GLU A 666 15.72 -22.79 5.53
C GLU A 666 14.24 -22.39 5.52
N ARG A 667 13.97 -21.12 5.17
CA ARG A 667 12.62 -20.55 5.10
C ARG A 667 11.97 -20.62 3.70
N GLN A 668 12.68 -21.16 2.71
CA GLN A 668 12.25 -21.32 1.30
C GLN A 668 11.88 -19.99 0.60
N HIS A 669 12.55 -18.90 0.95
CA HIS A 669 12.36 -17.55 0.39
C HIS A 669 13.00 -17.41 -0.99
N VAL A 670 12.40 -18.06 -2.00
CA VAL A 670 12.93 -18.25 -3.37
C VAL A 670 13.49 -16.97 -3.99
N GLN A 671 12.87 -15.80 -3.79
CA GLN A 671 13.33 -14.56 -4.43
C GLN A 671 14.60 -14.01 -3.78
N ILE A 672 14.78 -14.16 -2.46
CA ILE A 672 16.04 -13.81 -1.78
C ILE A 672 17.14 -14.79 -2.15
N VAL A 673 16.83 -16.09 -2.26
CA VAL A 673 17.78 -17.10 -2.76
C VAL A 673 18.27 -16.71 -4.17
N LYS A 674 17.35 -16.35 -5.08
CA LYS A 674 17.71 -15.88 -6.43
C LYS A 674 18.52 -14.60 -6.42
N LEU A 675 18.17 -13.61 -5.58
CA LEU A 675 18.89 -12.35 -5.46
C LEU A 675 20.34 -12.57 -5.01
N LEU A 676 20.54 -13.28 -3.89
CA LEU A 676 21.87 -13.56 -3.35
C LEU A 676 22.73 -14.37 -4.33
N VAL A 677 22.14 -15.34 -5.03
CA VAL A 677 22.82 -16.11 -6.09
C VAL A 677 23.16 -15.20 -7.29
N ARG A 678 22.26 -14.30 -7.71
CA ARG A 678 22.47 -13.37 -8.84
C ARG A 678 23.58 -12.36 -8.56
N GLU A 679 23.71 -11.90 -7.32
CA GLU A 679 24.75 -10.96 -6.88
C GLU A 679 26.08 -11.65 -6.52
N GLY A 680 26.12 -12.99 -6.48
CA GLY A 680 27.36 -13.77 -6.36
C GLY A 680 27.72 -14.28 -4.95
N ALA A 681 26.74 -14.47 -4.06
CA ALA A 681 26.96 -15.08 -2.74
C ALA A 681 27.56 -16.50 -2.84
N ASN A 682 28.43 -16.87 -1.89
CA ASN A 682 29.11 -18.15 -1.89
C ASN A 682 28.19 -19.30 -1.41
N LEU A 683 27.78 -20.15 -2.35
CA LEU A 683 26.82 -21.24 -2.13
C LEU A 683 27.39 -22.42 -1.33
N ASN A 684 28.68 -22.38 -0.99
CA ASN A 684 29.46 -23.50 -0.47
C ASN A 684 30.01 -23.27 0.96
N ILE A 685 29.69 -22.14 1.58
CA ILE A 685 30.00 -21.89 2.99
C ILE A 685 29.22 -22.88 3.88
N PRO A 686 29.89 -23.57 4.83
CA PRO A 686 29.22 -24.48 5.76
C PRO A 686 28.87 -23.81 7.10
N ASP A 687 27.76 -24.25 7.69
CA ASP A 687 27.24 -23.78 8.98
C ASP A 687 27.94 -24.44 10.20
N LYS A 688 27.29 -24.38 11.37
CA LYS A 688 27.76 -24.97 12.62
C LYS A 688 27.59 -26.49 12.70
N ASP A 689 26.69 -27.11 11.95
CA ASP A 689 26.63 -28.57 11.76
C ASP A 689 27.46 -29.05 10.53
N GLY A 690 28.00 -28.10 9.76
CA GLY A 690 28.78 -28.34 8.54
C GLY A 690 27.92 -28.46 7.29
N ASP A 691 26.62 -28.22 7.40
CA ASP A 691 25.69 -28.20 6.29
C ASP A 691 25.86 -26.92 5.48
N THR A 692 25.88 -27.03 4.15
CA THR A 692 25.82 -25.88 3.22
C THR A 692 24.36 -25.56 2.90
N PRO A 693 24.03 -24.43 2.26
CA PRO A 693 22.65 -24.13 1.85
C PRO A 693 22.01 -25.25 1.01
N LEU A 694 22.79 -25.99 0.21
CA LEU A 694 22.29 -27.14 -0.55
C LEU A 694 21.97 -28.36 0.33
N HIS A 695 22.74 -28.59 1.41
CA HIS A 695 22.37 -29.60 2.41
C HIS A 695 21.04 -29.24 3.07
N GLU A 696 20.84 -27.96 3.42
CA GLU A 696 19.64 -27.52 4.14
C GLU A 696 18.38 -27.54 3.25
N ALA A 697 18.49 -27.17 1.98
CA ALA A 697 17.41 -27.33 0.99
C ALA A 697 16.91 -28.79 0.93
N LEU A 698 17.83 -29.75 0.91
CA LEU A 698 17.53 -31.18 0.84
C LEU A 698 17.10 -31.75 2.21
N ARG A 699 17.65 -31.27 3.33
CA ARG A 699 17.18 -31.58 4.68
C ARG A 699 15.70 -31.21 4.85
N HIS A 700 15.31 -29.99 4.47
CA HIS A 700 13.91 -29.55 4.49
C HIS A 700 13.03 -30.37 3.53
N HIS A 701 13.52 -30.69 2.33
CA HIS A 701 12.79 -31.52 1.38
C HIS A 701 12.46 -32.91 1.95
N THR A 702 13.47 -33.58 2.52
CA THR A 702 13.36 -34.93 3.08
C THR A 702 12.49 -34.96 4.33
N LEU A 703 12.60 -33.97 5.22
CA LEU A 703 11.69 -33.83 6.37
C LEU A 703 10.23 -33.55 5.94
N SER A 704 10.01 -32.84 4.83
CA SER A 704 8.67 -32.63 4.26
C SER A 704 8.07 -33.92 3.67
N GLN A 705 8.88 -34.74 3.00
CA GLN A 705 8.44 -36.07 2.53
C GLN A 705 8.10 -37.01 3.69
N LEU A 706 8.96 -37.09 4.72
CA LEU A 706 8.77 -38.02 5.84
C LEU A 706 7.51 -37.71 6.67
N ARG A 707 7.16 -36.43 6.86
CA ARG A 707 5.89 -36.05 7.52
C ARG A 707 4.67 -36.52 6.72
N GLN A 708 4.70 -36.35 5.39
CA GLN A 708 3.62 -36.82 4.51
C GLN A 708 3.43 -38.35 4.53
N LEU A 709 4.45 -39.13 4.92
CA LEU A 709 4.33 -40.59 5.10
C LEU A 709 3.74 -40.97 6.47
N GLN A 710 3.82 -40.10 7.49
CA GLN A 710 3.19 -40.33 8.80
C GLN A 710 1.70 -39.94 8.82
N ASP A 711 1.28 -39.02 7.95
CA ASP A 711 -0.15 -38.65 7.76
C ASP A 711 -0.99 -39.73 7.00
N VAL A 712 -0.45 -40.94 6.75
CA VAL A 712 -1.10 -42.01 5.96
C VAL A 712 -1.52 -43.22 6.81
N GLU A 713 -2.39 -43.01 7.81
CA GLU A 713 -3.24 -44.09 8.32
C GLU A 713 -4.32 -44.46 7.28
N GLY A 714 -3.93 -45.14 6.20
CA GLY A 714 -4.83 -45.40 5.08
C GLY A 714 -4.20 -46.10 3.88
N PHE A 715 -3.49 -47.21 4.09
CA PHE A 715 -2.73 -47.95 3.05
C PHE A 715 -3.62 -48.72 2.02
N GLY A 716 -4.76 -48.16 1.60
CA GLY A 716 -5.72 -48.89 0.78
C GLY A 716 -6.89 -48.07 0.23
N LYS A 717 -6.64 -47.13 -0.70
CA LYS A 717 -7.64 -46.68 -1.68
C LYS A 717 -7.03 -46.05 -2.95
N ILE A 718 -6.89 -46.89 -3.96
CA ILE A 718 -7.12 -46.64 -5.40
C ILE A 718 -6.59 -45.31 -5.98
N LEU A 719 -5.42 -45.43 -6.62
CA LEU A 719 -5.17 -45.08 -8.03
C LEU A 719 -6.33 -44.38 -8.80
N MET A 720 -6.52 -43.08 -8.59
CA MET A 720 -7.22 -42.16 -9.50
C MET A 720 -6.60 -40.76 -9.40
N GLY A 721 -6.66 -39.99 -10.48
CA GLY A 721 -5.79 -38.83 -10.68
C GLY A 721 -6.16 -37.55 -9.92
N LEU A 722 -5.23 -36.58 -10.00
CA LEU A 722 -5.36 -35.16 -9.65
C LEU A 722 -5.58 -34.83 -8.16
N ARG A 723 -4.50 -34.41 -7.49
CA ARG A 723 -4.55 -33.55 -6.29
C ARG A 723 -3.41 -32.54 -6.33
N ASN A 724 -3.69 -31.30 -5.92
CA ASN A 724 -2.81 -30.15 -6.16
C ASN A 724 -1.42 -30.28 -5.49
N ASN A 725 -0.41 -29.70 -6.15
CA ASN A 725 0.99 -30.11 -5.98
C ASN A 725 1.96 -28.91 -5.96
N THR A 726 1.59 -27.84 -5.25
CA THR A 726 2.32 -26.56 -5.18
C THR A 726 3.56 -26.66 -4.29
N ASP A 727 3.38 -27.04 -3.03
CA ASP A 727 4.40 -26.90 -1.98
C ASP A 727 5.59 -27.84 -2.19
N LYS A 728 5.35 -28.99 -2.86
CA LYS A 728 6.36 -30.02 -3.14
C LYS A 728 7.47 -29.55 -4.09
N LYS A 729 7.32 -28.38 -4.74
CA LYS A 729 8.29 -27.85 -5.69
C LYS A 729 9.31 -26.88 -5.09
N ALA A 730 9.03 -26.21 -3.97
CA ALA A 730 9.87 -25.10 -3.50
C ALA A 730 11.30 -25.54 -3.11
N SER A 731 11.44 -26.38 -2.08
CA SER A 731 12.73 -26.93 -1.63
C SER A 731 13.52 -27.66 -2.73
N ALA A 732 12.87 -28.51 -3.54
CA ALA A 732 13.54 -29.20 -4.64
C ALA A 732 13.99 -28.26 -5.77
N SER A 733 13.19 -27.24 -6.10
CA SER A 733 13.56 -26.21 -7.08
C SER A 733 14.72 -25.35 -6.57
N ILE A 734 14.73 -24.99 -5.28
CA ILE A 734 15.86 -24.31 -4.63
C ILE A 734 17.13 -25.18 -4.71
N ALA A 735 17.05 -26.48 -4.39
CA ALA A 735 18.19 -27.39 -4.48
C ALA A 735 18.75 -27.50 -5.92
N CYS A 736 17.89 -27.69 -6.92
CA CYS A 736 18.30 -27.72 -8.32
C CYS A 736 18.85 -26.37 -8.80
N PHE A 737 18.26 -25.25 -8.37
CA PHE A 737 18.73 -23.91 -8.70
C PHE A 737 20.12 -23.63 -8.10
N LEU A 738 20.36 -24.01 -6.84
CA LEU A 738 21.68 -23.92 -6.20
C LEU A 738 22.71 -24.79 -6.93
N ALA A 739 22.37 -26.05 -7.24
CA ALA A 739 23.28 -26.96 -7.97
C ALA A 739 23.64 -26.42 -9.36
N ALA A 740 22.66 -25.93 -10.14
CA ALA A 740 22.90 -25.28 -11.42
C ALA A 740 23.74 -23.98 -11.30
N ASN A 741 23.67 -23.29 -10.16
CA ASN A 741 24.45 -22.08 -9.90
C ASN A 741 25.81 -22.35 -9.21
N GLY A 742 26.27 -23.60 -9.11
CA GLY A 742 27.62 -23.94 -8.64
C GLY A 742 27.73 -24.34 -7.17
N ALA A 743 26.63 -24.71 -6.52
CA ALA A 743 26.68 -25.36 -5.22
C ALA A 743 27.22 -26.81 -5.35
N ASP A 744 28.20 -27.17 -4.52
CA ASP A 744 28.96 -28.39 -4.62
C ASP A 744 28.23 -29.58 -3.97
N LEU A 745 28.04 -30.64 -4.75
CA LEU A 745 27.46 -31.92 -4.33
C LEU A 745 28.43 -32.82 -3.55
N THR A 746 29.70 -32.44 -3.43
CA THR A 746 30.76 -33.30 -2.83
C THR A 746 31.19 -32.89 -1.42
N ILE A 747 30.86 -31.67 -0.98
CA ILE A 747 31.12 -31.19 0.40
C ILE A 747 30.40 -32.10 1.39
N LYS A 748 31.05 -32.40 2.53
CA LYS A 748 30.49 -33.23 3.59
C LYS A 748 30.28 -32.43 4.87
N ASN A 749 29.10 -32.55 5.45
CA ASN A 749 28.79 -32.02 6.78
C ASN A 749 29.52 -32.82 7.90
N ARG A 750 29.34 -32.41 9.17
CA ARG A 750 29.99 -33.09 10.32
C ARG A 750 29.52 -34.53 10.56
N LYS A 751 28.41 -34.94 9.93
CA LYS A 751 27.90 -36.33 9.94
C LYS A 751 28.51 -37.16 8.80
N LEU A 752 29.48 -36.59 8.06
CA LEU A 752 30.16 -37.15 6.88
C LEU A 752 29.23 -37.42 5.67
N GLN A 753 28.03 -36.82 5.69
CA GLN A 753 27.02 -36.89 4.63
C GLN A 753 27.26 -35.76 3.63
N THR A 754 27.13 -36.06 2.35
CA THR A 754 27.00 -35.09 1.25
C THR A 754 25.55 -34.59 1.11
N PRO A 755 25.25 -33.55 0.31
CA PRO A 755 23.88 -33.19 -0.02
C PRO A 755 23.11 -34.35 -0.68
N LEU A 756 23.79 -35.17 -1.49
CA LEU A 756 23.18 -36.34 -2.15
C LEU A 756 22.79 -37.43 -1.15
N ASP A 757 23.58 -37.64 -0.09
CA ASP A 757 23.26 -38.59 1.01
C ASP A 757 22.02 -38.14 1.83
N LEU A 758 21.57 -36.89 1.68
CA LEU A 758 20.35 -36.35 2.29
C LEU A 758 19.12 -36.43 1.36
N CYS A 759 19.26 -36.88 0.11
CA CYS A 759 18.23 -36.84 -0.92
C CYS A 759 17.59 -38.24 -1.17
N PRO A 760 16.33 -38.49 -0.74
CA PRO A 760 15.69 -39.81 -0.83
C PRO A 760 15.13 -40.14 -2.22
N ASP A 761 14.88 -39.16 -3.10
CA ASP A 761 14.35 -39.38 -4.45
C ASP A 761 15.49 -39.62 -5.46
N PRO A 762 15.58 -40.81 -6.09
CA PRO A 762 16.59 -41.10 -7.11
C PRO A 762 16.45 -40.23 -8.37
N ASN A 763 15.29 -39.63 -8.64
CA ASN A 763 15.08 -38.75 -9.78
C ASN A 763 15.62 -37.35 -9.50
N LEU A 764 15.34 -36.79 -8.32
CA LEU A 764 15.97 -35.57 -7.83
C LEU A 764 17.51 -35.71 -7.77
N CYS A 765 18.04 -36.84 -7.28
CA CYS A 765 19.48 -37.12 -7.31
C CYS A 765 20.06 -37.02 -8.72
N LYS A 766 19.44 -37.68 -9.71
CA LYS A 766 19.87 -37.64 -11.12
C LYS A 766 19.78 -36.22 -11.69
N MET A 767 18.76 -35.46 -11.33
CA MET A 767 18.58 -34.08 -11.79
C MET A 767 19.63 -33.13 -11.21
N LEU A 768 19.95 -33.25 -9.91
CA LEU A 768 21.02 -32.49 -9.25
C LEU A 768 22.39 -32.79 -9.89
N ILE A 769 22.72 -34.07 -10.04
CA ILE A 769 23.97 -34.53 -10.68
C ILE A 769 24.03 -34.04 -12.14
N LYS A 770 22.90 -34.07 -12.86
CA LYS A 770 22.81 -33.55 -14.23
C LYS A 770 23.13 -32.05 -14.27
N CYS A 771 22.43 -31.22 -13.49
CA CYS A 771 22.65 -29.76 -13.50
C CYS A 771 24.07 -29.36 -13.07
N TYR A 772 24.64 -30.06 -12.08
CA TYR A 772 26.04 -29.86 -11.67
C TYR A 772 27.02 -30.26 -12.78
N ASN A 773 26.77 -31.36 -13.49
CA ASN A 773 27.63 -31.81 -14.59
C ASN A 773 27.51 -30.95 -15.85
N GLU A 774 26.31 -30.47 -16.20
CA GLU A 774 26.10 -29.55 -17.34
C GLU A 774 26.93 -28.26 -17.15
N ARG A 775 26.84 -27.65 -15.97
CA ARG A 775 27.70 -26.50 -15.65
C ARG A 775 29.19 -26.88 -15.58
N LYS A 776 29.53 -28.08 -15.08
CA LYS A 776 30.93 -28.52 -15.06
C LYS A 776 31.50 -28.73 -16.47
N THR A 777 30.67 -29.06 -17.47
CA THR A 777 31.06 -28.99 -18.88
C THR A 777 31.18 -27.55 -19.38
N ASP A 778 30.27 -26.64 -19.03
CA ASP A 778 30.39 -25.22 -19.40
C ASP A 778 31.67 -24.57 -18.82
N ASP A 779 31.95 -24.80 -17.54
CA ASP A 779 33.18 -24.34 -16.86
C ASP A 779 34.43 -25.04 -17.45
N MET A 780 34.33 -26.28 -17.95
CA MET A 780 35.44 -26.96 -18.64
C MET A 780 35.63 -26.46 -20.08
N ASP A 781 34.59 -26.10 -20.81
CA ASP A 781 34.71 -25.52 -22.17
C ASP A 781 35.17 -24.05 -22.12
N MET A 782 34.80 -23.30 -21.07
CA MET A 782 35.41 -21.99 -20.75
C MET A 782 36.89 -22.14 -20.40
N ASN A 783 37.26 -23.05 -19.50
CA ASN A 783 38.69 -23.30 -19.20
C ASN A 783 39.45 -23.91 -20.39
N ALA A 784 38.79 -24.66 -21.27
CA ALA A 784 39.39 -25.20 -22.49
C ALA A 784 39.57 -24.12 -23.57
N THR A 785 38.68 -23.13 -23.65
CA THR A 785 38.85 -21.99 -24.55
C THR A 785 39.94 -21.03 -24.05
N ASP A 786 40.03 -20.76 -22.75
CA ASP A 786 41.18 -20.03 -22.17
C ASP A 786 42.50 -20.81 -22.31
N ALA A 787 42.49 -22.13 -22.09
CA ALA A 787 43.65 -22.98 -22.34
C ALA A 787 44.02 -23.04 -23.83
N ALA A 788 43.05 -23.01 -24.75
CA ALA A 788 43.29 -22.95 -26.19
C ALA A 788 43.81 -21.57 -26.63
N LEU A 789 43.33 -20.47 -26.03
CA LEU A 789 43.87 -19.12 -26.24
C LEU A 789 45.32 -19.02 -25.71
N SER A 790 45.60 -19.59 -24.54
CA SER A 790 46.94 -19.69 -23.98
C SER A 790 47.87 -20.56 -24.84
N ALA A 791 47.37 -21.70 -25.34
CA ALA A 791 48.10 -22.58 -26.25
C ALA A 791 48.33 -21.93 -27.64
N ALA A 792 47.38 -21.14 -28.15
CA ALA A 792 47.52 -20.38 -29.38
C ALA A 792 48.57 -19.26 -29.23
N ALA A 793 48.58 -18.56 -28.08
CA ALA A 793 49.63 -17.60 -27.75
C ALA A 793 51.02 -18.25 -27.65
N ALA A 794 51.11 -19.46 -27.07
CA ALA A 794 52.35 -20.24 -27.04
C ALA A 794 52.78 -20.73 -28.43
N ALA A 795 51.84 -21.17 -29.28
CA ALA A 795 52.12 -21.62 -30.65
C ALA A 795 52.59 -20.48 -31.57
N ALA A 796 52.10 -19.25 -31.36
CA ALA A 796 52.54 -18.06 -32.09
C ALA A 796 53.99 -17.63 -31.75
N ALA A 797 54.56 -18.12 -30.64
CA ALA A 797 55.87 -17.70 -30.13
C ALA A 797 57.07 -18.57 -30.58
N ALA A 798 56.85 -19.59 -31.43
CA ALA A 798 57.83 -20.64 -31.70
C ALA A 798 58.21 -20.81 -33.19
N ALA A 799 58.98 -19.84 -33.73
CA ALA A 799 59.76 -20.01 -34.97
C ALA A 799 61.28 -19.85 -34.67
N PRO A 800 62.19 -20.64 -35.27
CA PRO A 800 63.51 -20.86 -34.67
C PRO A 800 64.65 -19.95 -35.20
N SER A 801 65.55 -19.52 -34.30
CA SER A 801 66.92 -19.13 -34.66
C SER A 801 67.97 -19.38 -33.55
N MET A 802 68.77 -20.42 -33.76
CA MET A 802 70.21 -20.54 -33.43
C MET A 802 70.74 -20.48 -31.96
N MET A 803 71.19 -21.66 -31.49
CA MET A 803 72.39 -21.94 -30.64
C MET A 803 72.42 -21.67 -29.11
N ARG A 804 72.20 -22.75 -28.33
CA ARG A 804 73.18 -23.52 -27.50
C ARG A 804 74.35 -22.79 -26.77
N PRO A 805 74.88 -23.34 -25.64
CA PRO A 805 74.23 -24.14 -24.57
C PRO A 805 74.79 -23.94 -23.12
N VAL A 806 74.32 -24.79 -22.17
CA VAL A 806 74.98 -25.38 -20.95
C VAL A 806 74.47 -24.92 -19.56
N GLY A 807 73.88 -25.89 -18.83
CA GLY A 807 73.89 -26.01 -17.35
C GLY A 807 72.78 -25.27 -16.57
N GLY A 808 72.14 -25.85 -15.54
CA GLY A 808 72.14 -27.27 -15.13
C GLY A 808 71.60 -27.51 -13.70
N GLY A 809 70.41 -28.11 -13.57
CA GLY A 809 69.82 -28.60 -12.30
C GLY A 809 69.25 -27.53 -11.34
N SER A 810 68.60 -27.87 -10.21
CA SER A 810 67.87 -29.12 -9.87
C SER A 810 67.20 -29.06 -8.47
N GLY A 811 65.87 -29.23 -8.42
CA GLY A 811 65.12 -29.83 -7.29
C GLY A 811 64.81 -28.98 -6.03
N GLY A 812 63.78 -29.43 -5.29
CA GLY A 812 63.71 -29.28 -3.82
C GLY A 812 62.62 -28.36 -3.22
N SER A 813 61.54 -29.00 -2.72
CA SER A 813 60.90 -28.81 -1.39
C SER A 813 60.61 -27.42 -0.79
N GLY A 814 59.42 -27.25 -0.20
CA GLY A 814 59.15 -26.27 0.88
C GLY A 814 59.59 -26.77 2.27
N PRO A 815 59.09 -26.24 3.42
CA PRO A 815 57.95 -25.31 3.61
C PRO A 815 58.23 -24.18 4.65
N ASN A 816 57.18 -23.67 5.32
CA ASN A 816 57.13 -22.95 6.63
C ASN A 816 57.37 -21.42 6.75
N SER A 817 56.25 -20.70 6.89
CA SER A 817 55.86 -19.83 8.04
C SER A 817 56.68 -18.62 8.55
N ALA A 818 55.95 -17.49 8.67
CA ALA A 818 55.88 -16.55 9.82
C ALA A 818 56.82 -15.31 9.94
N SER A 819 56.29 -14.30 10.65
CA SER A 819 56.90 -13.00 11.07
C SER A 819 57.10 -11.95 9.96
N SER A 820 56.92 -10.63 10.16
CA SER A 820 56.33 -9.79 11.23
C SER A 820 56.09 -8.35 10.64
N SER A 821 55.99 -7.16 11.29
CA SER A 821 56.22 -6.68 12.68
C SER A 821 55.76 -5.20 12.88
N LEU A 822 55.27 -4.89 14.10
CA LEU A 822 55.51 -3.65 14.90
C LEU A 822 54.95 -2.24 14.55
N LEU A 823 54.35 -1.63 15.60
CA LEU A 823 54.31 -0.18 15.98
C LEU A 823 53.49 0.82 15.10
N GLY A 824 52.96 1.93 15.64
CA GLY A 824 53.00 2.48 17.02
C GLY A 824 51.91 3.54 17.29
N SER A 825 51.77 3.99 18.54
CA SER A 825 50.55 4.62 19.11
C SER A 825 50.59 6.14 19.36
N ALA A 826 49.39 6.77 19.33
CA ALA A 826 48.99 8.03 20.01
C ALA A 826 49.64 9.38 19.58
N GLY A 827 49.03 10.56 19.80
CA GLY A 827 47.66 10.87 20.25
C GLY A 827 47.42 12.35 20.66
N ALA A 828 46.15 12.71 20.83
CA ALA A 828 45.58 13.86 21.59
C ALA A 828 45.86 15.35 21.23
N ALA A 829 44.79 16.01 20.74
CA ALA A 829 44.15 17.25 21.27
C ALA A 829 44.81 18.66 21.27
N GLY A 830 44.03 19.65 20.80
CA GLY A 830 43.75 20.89 21.57
C GLY A 830 44.10 22.26 20.92
N GLY A 831 43.12 23.20 20.90
CA GLY A 831 43.35 24.64 20.64
C GLY A 831 42.27 25.33 19.78
N ILE A 832 41.77 26.50 20.22
CA ILE A 832 40.78 27.34 19.47
C ILE A 832 41.22 28.85 19.52
N PRO A 833 40.44 29.90 19.15
CA PRO A 833 40.82 30.92 18.13
C PRO A 833 41.28 32.27 18.79
N PRO A 834 41.09 33.53 18.28
CA PRO A 834 39.93 34.17 17.57
C PRO A 834 40.30 35.14 16.39
N GLY A 835 39.34 35.89 15.82
CA GLY A 835 39.63 37.26 15.31
C GLY A 835 39.10 37.74 13.92
N VAL A 836 37.83 38.12 13.86
CA VAL A 836 37.09 39.02 12.90
C VAL A 836 37.89 40.02 12.01
N VAL A 837 37.56 40.16 10.70
CA VAL A 837 37.02 41.37 9.96
C VAL A 837 36.87 41.18 8.42
N ASP A 838 36.00 41.97 7.78
CA ASP A 838 35.60 41.96 6.34
C ASP A 838 36.50 42.77 5.38
N ALA A 839 36.47 42.46 4.05
CA ALA A 839 35.91 43.35 2.99
C ALA A 839 36.40 43.12 1.52
N ASN A 840 35.44 43.00 0.59
CA ASN A 840 35.34 43.56 -0.79
C ASN A 840 36.30 43.25 -1.98
N LEU A 841 35.63 42.91 -3.10
CA LEU A 841 35.81 43.25 -4.54
C LEU A 841 37.07 42.89 -5.38
N LEU A 842 36.84 41.97 -6.33
CA LEU A 842 36.91 42.15 -7.81
C LEU A 842 37.82 43.23 -8.44
N ASN A 843 38.88 42.78 -9.12
CA ASN A 843 39.18 42.98 -10.58
C ASN A 843 40.49 42.20 -10.92
N ASP A 844 40.92 41.92 -12.17
CA ASP A 844 40.63 42.52 -13.48
C ASP A 844 40.94 41.57 -14.67
N LEU A 845 40.58 41.99 -15.91
CA LEU A 845 41.01 41.53 -17.26
C LEU A 845 40.94 40.02 -17.64
N ASN A 846 40.30 39.52 -18.71
CA ASN A 846 39.78 40.02 -20.01
C ASN A 846 40.80 40.22 -21.17
N LYS A 847 40.89 39.26 -22.12
CA LYS A 847 40.90 39.55 -23.59
C LYS A 847 40.82 38.35 -24.55
N MET A 848 40.27 38.68 -25.73
CA MET A 848 40.42 38.11 -27.10
C MET A 848 39.34 37.17 -27.68
N SER A 849 39.10 37.42 -28.98
CA SER A 849 37.88 37.21 -29.76
C SER A 849 38.20 36.74 -31.19
N ILE A 850 37.20 36.35 -31.98
CA ILE A 850 36.91 36.81 -33.37
C ILE A 850 35.70 36.02 -33.96
N GLN A 851 35.08 36.57 -35.00
CA GLN A 851 33.83 36.14 -35.67
C GLN A 851 33.89 36.57 -37.17
N PRO A 852 32.83 36.49 -37.99
CA PRO A 852 32.30 35.35 -38.77
C PRO A 852 32.55 35.43 -40.31
N ALA A 853 32.07 34.44 -41.08
CA ALA A 853 31.83 34.53 -42.53
C ALA A 853 30.67 33.59 -42.99
N ILE A 854 30.16 33.74 -44.23
CA ILE A 854 28.85 33.21 -44.68
C ILE A 854 28.89 32.70 -46.15
N SER A 855 28.00 31.75 -46.51
CA SER A 855 27.36 31.48 -47.84
C SER A 855 27.63 30.12 -48.51
N GLY A 856 26.78 29.70 -49.47
CA GLY A 856 27.19 28.73 -50.52
C GLY A 856 26.33 27.48 -50.85
N GLN A 857 25.10 27.66 -51.35
CA GLN A 857 24.44 26.86 -52.41
C GLN A 857 24.78 25.36 -52.72
N SER A 858 23.72 24.51 -52.67
CA SER A 858 23.20 23.68 -53.78
C SER A 858 23.71 22.25 -54.14
N ASN A 859 22.75 21.48 -54.71
CA ASN A 859 22.83 20.32 -55.62
C ASN A 859 23.01 18.87 -55.11
N ASN A 860 21.88 18.14 -55.15
CA ASN A 860 21.64 16.83 -55.79
C ASN A 860 22.83 16.01 -56.34
N ILE A 861 22.80 14.69 -56.11
CA ILE A 861 22.55 13.65 -57.15
C ILE A 861 22.27 12.28 -56.48
N ALA A 862 21.61 11.37 -57.20
CA ALA A 862 21.18 10.06 -56.71
C ALA A 862 22.25 8.95 -56.81
N GLY A 863 22.10 7.89 -56.01
CA GLY A 863 22.88 6.65 -56.09
C GLY A 863 22.04 5.47 -55.56
N ASN A 864 21.98 4.36 -56.33
CA ASN A 864 21.03 3.25 -56.13
C ASN A 864 21.73 1.93 -55.77
N SER A 865 20.97 0.99 -55.19
CA SER A 865 21.25 -0.46 -55.09
C SER A 865 22.36 -0.93 -54.12
N GLY A 866 22.21 -2.17 -53.63
CA GLY A 866 23.31 -2.93 -53.01
C GLY A 866 22.93 -3.84 -51.84
N ASN A 867 22.17 -4.92 -52.07
CA ASN A 867 21.94 -5.95 -51.05
C ASN A 867 23.21 -6.78 -50.82
N GLY A 868 23.57 -7.11 -49.57
CA GLY A 868 24.75 -7.95 -49.28
C GLY A 868 25.21 -7.95 -47.81
N GLY A 869 24.57 -8.76 -46.96
CA GLY A 869 25.07 -9.01 -45.60
C GLY A 869 26.20 -10.06 -45.60
N GLY A 870 27.39 -9.66 -45.14
CA GLY A 870 28.57 -10.54 -45.04
C GLY A 870 29.57 -10.03 -44.00
N SER A 871 30.16 -10.95 -43.23
CA SER A 871 30.95 -10.69 -42.02
C SER A 871 32.20 -9.83 -42.22
N GLY A 872 32.53 -8.98 -41.24
CA GLY A 872 33.84 -8.31 -41.19
C GLY A 872 33.99 -7.31 -40.04
N GLY A 873 34.64 -7.70 -38.94
CA GLY A 873 35.09 -6.76 -37.91
C GLY A 873 36.35 -6.03 -38.37
N GLY A 874 36.29 -4.69 -38.47
CA GLY A 874 37.40 -3.83 -38.91
C GLY A 874 37.72 -2.74 -37.89
N GLN A 875 39.01 -2.54 -37.62
CA GLN A 875 39.51 -1.66 -36.56
C GLN A 875 39.18 -0.18 -36.80
N ASN A 876 38.91 0.55 -35.72
CA ASN A 876 39.17 1.98 -35.61
C ASN A 876 39.78 2.26 -34.23
N GLY A 877 40.95 2.89 -34.20
CA GLY A 877 41.48 3.49 -32.96
C GLY A 877 40.64 4.71 -32.55
N PRO A 878 40.72 5.15 -31.28
CA PRO A 878 40.04 6.38 -30.85
C PRO A 878 40.57 7.58 -31.66
N SER A 879 39.68 8.48 -32.06
CA SER A 879 40.07 9.73 -32.69
C SER A 879 40.47 10.75 -31.61
N PRO A 880 41.31 11.76 -31.92
CA PRO A 880 41.61 12.84 -30.97
C PRO A 880 40.41 13.75 -30.63
N LEU A 881 39.22 13.47 -31.19
CA LEU A 881 37.96 14.07 -30.78
C LEU A 881 37.22 13.27 -29.69
N ASP A 882 37.57 12.00 -29.47
CA ASP A 882 36.96 11.13 -28.45
C ASP A 882 37.46 11.42 -27.03
N GLU A 883 38.69 11.91 -26.85
CA GLU A 883 39.34 12.08 -25.54
C GLU A 883 38.93 13.38 -24.81
N CYS A 884 38.76 13.30 -23.49
CA CYS A 884 38.40 14.42 -22.63
C CYS A 884 39.46 15.52 -22.61
N LEU A 885 39.07 16.76 -22.96
CA LEU A 885 39.95 17.94 -23.02
C LEU A 885 40.49 18.45 -21.66
N LEU A 886 40.38 17.67 -20.59
CA LEU A 886 40.90 18.01 -19.25
C LEU A 886 41.76 16.91 -18.61
N CYS A 887 41.52 15.64 -18.91
CA CYS A 887 42.34 14.53 -18.39
C CYS A 887 43.00 13.67 -19.47
N SER A 888 42.51 13.68 -20.72
CA SER A 888 42.79 12.69 -21.78
C SER A 888 42.45 11.23 -21.46
N ASP A 889 42.52 10.79 -20.19
CA ASP A 889 42.30 9.41 -19.73
C ASP A 889 40.91 8.81 -20.03
N GLN A 890 39.90 9.64 -20.26
CA GLN A 890 38.49 9.22 -20.40
C GLN A 890 37.84 9.85 -21.64
N LYS A 891 36.82 9.17 -22.19
CA LYS A 891 36.10 9.67 -23.36
C LYS A 891 35.18 10.86 -23.04
N ARG A 892 34.91 11.70 -24.02
CA ARG A 892 33.91 12.77 -23.96
C ARG A 892 32.51 12.18 -23.92
N ASP A 893 31.85 12.24 -22.77
CA ASP A 893 30.52 11.68 -22.56
C ASP A 893 29.55 12.62 -21.83
N THR A 894 29.91 13.91 -21.64
CA THR A 894 29.04 14.92 -21.02
C THR A 894 28.60 15.99 -22.00
N VAL A 895 27.29 16.14 -22.20
CA VAL A 895 26.65 17.22 -22.96
C VAL A 895 26.43 18.43 -22.05
N PHE A 896 26.80 19.62 -22.53
CA PHE A 896 26.59 20.90 -21.82
C PHE A 896 25.42 21.68 -22.42
N LYS A 897 24.36 21.92 -21.63
CA LYS A 897 23.24 22.79 -22.03
C LYS A 897 23.52 24.25 -21.62
N PRO A 898 23.00 25.25 -22.35
CA PRO A 898 22.15 25.14 -23.55
C PRO A 898 22.93 24.83 -24.84
N CYS A 899 24.26 24.96 -24.82
CA CYS A 899 25.08 25.01 -26.04
C CYS A 899 25.11 23.71 -26.88
N GLY A 900 24.87 22.56 -26.26
CA GLY A 900 24.86 21.22 -26.88
C GLY A 900 26.24 20.61 -27.16
N HIS A 901 27.32 21.22 -26.67
CA HIS A 901 28.69 20.73 -26.90
C HIS A 901 29.06 19.59 -25.95
N VAL A 902 29.94 18.70 -26.43
CA VAL A 902 30.48 17.56 -25.66
C VAL A 902 32.00 17.72 -25.58
N VAL A 903 32.50 17.94 -24.35
CA VAL A 903 33.81 18.58 -24.12
C VAL A 903 34.73 17.73 -23.24
N CYS A 904 34.16 17.01 -22.29
CA CYS A 904 34.88 16.25 -21.27
C CYS A 904 34.11 14.99 -20.87
N CYS A 905 34.75 14.16 -20.04
CA CYS A 905 34.07 13.09 -19.34
C CYS A 905 33.25 13.61 -18.14
N ASP A 906 32.33 12.77 -17.69
CA ASP A 906 31.44 12.98 -16.53
C ASP A 906 32.22 13.43 -15.27
N ASN A 907 33.32 12.74 -14.94
CA ASN A 907 34.17 13.05 -13.79
C ASN A 907 34.78 14.48 -13.83
N CYS A 908 34.92 15.06 -15.03
CA CYS A 908 35.48 16.40 -15.24
C CYS A 908 34.39 17.49 -15.41
N GLY A 909 33.18 17.12 -15.85
CA GLY A 909 32.06 18.04 -16.13
C GLY A 909 31.70 19.01 -14.99
N PRO A 910 31.60 18.55 -13.72
CA PRO A 910 31.30 19.41 -12.57
C PRO A 910 32.29 20.56 -12.34
N ARG A 911 33.54 20.44 -12.82
CA ARG A 911 34.57 21.48 -12.66
C ARG A 911 34.47 22.59 -13.72
N ILE A 912 33.74 22.35 -14.81
CA ILE A 912 33.60 23.31 -15.93
C ILE A 912 32.39 24.24 -15.72
N LYS A 913 32.64 25.54 -15.52
CA LYS A 913 31.58 26.58 -15.40
C LYS A 913 31.17 27.21 -16.75
N LYS A 914 32.06 27.19 -17.75
CA LYS A 914 31.82 27.69 -19.12
C LYS A 914 32.36 26.69 -20.14
N CYS A 915 31.60 26.41 -21.20
CA CYS A 915 31.96 25.45 -22.23
C CYS A 915 33.30 25.83 -22.89
N LEU A 916 34.25 24.90 -23.01
CA LEU A 916 35.57 25.21 -23.56
C LEU A 916 35.55 25.51 -25.07
N ILE A 917 34.50 25.09 -25.79
CA ILE A 917 34.34 25.32 -27.23
C ILE A 917 33.70 26.70 -27.48
N CYS A 918 32.48 26.96 -26.99
CA CYS A 918 31.75 28.20 -27.27
C CYS A 918 31.86 29.30 -26.19
N ARG A 919 32.54 29.04 -25.06
CA ARG A 919 32.65 29.93 -23.87
C ARG A 919 31.33 30.31 -23.19
N GLU A 920 30.22 29.71 -23.60
CA GLU A 920 28.89 29.89 -23.01
C GLU A 920 28.81 29.27 -21.60
N SER A 921 28.01 29.87 -20.71
CA SER A 921 27.81 29.37 -19.35
C SER A 921 27.03 28.05 -19.34
N VAL A 922 27.54 27.04 -18.63
CA VAL A 922 26.94 25.70 -18.61
C VAL A 922 25.90 25.62 -17.49
N SER A 923 24.63 25.72 -17.86
CA SER A 923 23.50 25.65 -16.92
C SER A 923 23.29 24.22 -16.41
N GLU A 924 23.35 23.23 -17.31
CA GLU A 924 23.03 21.84 -17.04
C GLU A 924 24.06 20.92 -17.73
N ARG A 925 24.27 19.73 -17.16
CA ARG A 925 25.25 18.73 -17.60
C ARG A 925 24.54 17.38 -17.64
N GLU A 926 24.50 16.75 -18.80
CA GLU A 926 23.80 15.48 -19.02
C GLU A 926 24.77 14.46 -19.62
N LYS A 927 24.80 13.24 -19.06
CA LYS A 927 25.68 12.16 -19.52
C LYS A 927 25.07 11.46 -20.74
N ILE A 928 25.87 11.18 -21.75
CA ILE A 928 25.44 10.48 -22.97
C ILE A 928 25.14 9.01 -22.64
N GLY A 929 23.86 8.70 -22.52
CA GLY A 929 23.35 7.35 -22.34
C GLY A 929 23.19 6.56 -23.66
N GLU A 930 22.46 5.46 -23.56
CA GLU A 930 22.03 4.65 -24.70
C GLU A 930 20.86 5.30 -25.45
N CYS A 931 20.71 4.95 -26.73
CA CYS A 931 19.63 5.40 -27.58
C CYS A 931 18.29 4.90 -27.04
N LEU A 932 17.42 5.80 -26.59
CA LEU A 932 16.12 5.44 -25.98
C LEU A 932 15.14 4.74 -26.95
N VAL A 933 15.48 4.64 -28.24
CA VAL A 933 14.64 4.02 -29.28
C VAL A 933 15.04 2.57 -29.61
N CYS A 934 16.33 2.20 -29.49
CA CYS A 934 16.81 0.83 -29.76
C CYS A 934 17.62 0.19 -28.63
N SER A 935 18.18 0.97 -27.71
CA SER A 935 19.13 0.56 -26.66
C SER A 935 20.48 0.02 -27.15
N ASP A 936 20.56 -0.63 -28.32
CA ASP A 936 21.77 -1.28 -28.88
C ASP A 936 22.99 -0.36 -29.12
N ARG A 937 22.79 0.96 -29.13
CA ARG A 937 23.80 1.96 -29.51
C ARG A 937 23.71 3.19 -28.62
N LYS A 938 24.85 3.84 -28.35
CA LYS A 938 24.88 5.14 -27.65
C LYS A 938 24.07 6.20 -28.39
N ALA A 939 23.49 7.14 -27.64
CA ALA A 939 22.90 8.33 -28.24
C ALA A 939 24.00 9.18 -28.90
N SER A 940 23.73 9.69 -30.11
CA SER A 940 24.70 10.40 -30.94
C SER A 940 24.13 11.63 -31.64
N VAL A 941 22.84 11.94 -31.47
CA VAL A 941 22.19 13.11 -32.08
C VAL A 941 21.56 14.00 -31.03
N PHE A 942 22.00 15.26 -30.99
CA PHE A 942 21.43 16.33 -30.19
C PHE A 942 20.29 17.03 -30.95
N PHE A 943 19.13 17.16 -30.32
CA PHE A 943 17.93 17.76 -30.91
C PHE A 943 17.72 19.21 -30.47
N LYS A 944 17.56 20.13 -31.42
CA LYS A 944 17.13 21.51 -31.16
C LYS A 944 15.65 21.70 -31.53
N PRO A 945 14.88 22.52 -30.79
CA PRO A 945 15.32 23.41 -29.71
C PRO A 945 15.47 22.74 -28.33
N CYS A 946 14.97 21.51 -28.14
CA CYS A 946 14.79 20.93 -26.80
C CYS A 946 16.05 20.54 -26.01
N GLY A 947 17.21 20.44 -26.65
CA GLY A 947 18.49 20.24 -25.96
C GLY A 947 18.81 18.82 -25.50
N HIS A 948 18.09 17.81 -25.96
CA HIS A 948 18.27 16.40 -25.55
C HIS A 948 19.12 15.61 -26.55
N MET A 949 19.97 14.69 -26.05
CA MET A 949 20.74 13.73 -26.86
C MET A 949 20.31 12.30 -26.52
N VAL A 950 19.27 11.80 -27.19
CA VAL A 950 18.53 10.57 -26.81
C VAL A 950 18.45 9.49 -27.88
N ALA A 951 18.95 9.77 -29.08
CA ALA A 951 18.87 8.84 -30.21
C ALA A 951 20.23 8.65 -30.87
N CYS A 952 20.51 7.43 -31.34
CA CYS A 952 21.59 7.16 -32.28
C CYS A 952 21.21 7.62 -33.70
N ASP A 953 22.19 7.79 -34.58
CA ASP A 953 22.00 8.39 -35.91
C ASP A 953 20.87 7.74 -36.73
N ASN A 954 20.77 6.40 -36.75
CA ASN A 954 19.70 5.68 -37.45
C ASN A 954 18.31 6.03 -36.89
N CYS A 955 18.11 5.88 -35.58
CA CYS A 955 16.81 6.14 -34.96
C CYS A 955 16.42 7.62 -35.06
N ALA A 956 17.41 8.52 -34.98
CA ALA A 956 17.21 9.95 -35.13
C ALA A 956 16.69 10.36 -36.51
N GLN A 957 16.95 9.60 -37.58
CA GLN A 957 16.47 9.95 -38.94
C GLN A 957 14.94 9.99 -39.00
N ILE A 958 14.25 8.97 -38.50
CA ILE A 958 12.78 8.82 -38.57
C ILE A 958 11.99 9.67 -37.55
N MET A 959 12.66 10.23 -36.54
CA MET A 959 12.01 11.06 -35.51
C MET A 959 11.67 12.47 -36.02
N LYS A 960 10.42 12.90 -35.83
CA LYS A 960 9.96 14.30 -36.05
C LYS A 960 9.76 15.09 -34.74
N LYS A 961 9.64 14.39 -33.62
CA LYS A 961 9.52 14.92 -32.26
C LYS A 961 10.50 14.19 -31.33
N CYS A 962 10.98 14.85 -30.29
CA CYS A 962 11.88 14.25 -29.30
C CYS A 962 11.12 13.24 -28.42
N VAL A 963 11.65 12.04 -28.22
CA VAL A 963 10.99 10.97 -27.44
C VAL A 963 10.89 11.32 -25.94
N GLN A 964 11.85 12.08 -25.40
CA GLN A 964 11.91 12.44 -23.97
C GLN A 964 10.94 13.57 -23.59
N CYS A 965 10.79 14.59 -24.45
CA CYS A 965 10.05 15.82 -24.11
C CYS A 965 8.95 16.20 -25.11
N ARG A 966 8.67 15.35 -26.11
CA ARG A 966 7.69 15.54 -27.22
C ARG A 966 7.83 16.81 -28.07
N THR A 967 8.77 17.70 -27.78
CA THR A 967 9.05 18.90 -28.58
C THR A 967 9.39 18.53 -30.02
N GLN A 968 8.90 19.31 -30.97
CA GLN A 968 9.23 19.20 -32.39
C GLN A 968 10.74 19.38 -32.61
N ILE A 969 11.33 18.58 -33.50
CA ILE A 969 12.78 18.61 -33.78
C ILE A 969 13.02 19.49 -35.01
N ASP A 970 13.42 20.73 -34.81
CA ASP A 970 13.74 21.66 -35.90
C ASP A 970 15.12 21.35 -36.52
N GLN A 971 16.09 20.95 -35.69
CA GLN A 971 17.43 20.56 -36.14
C GLN A 971 17.96 19.33 -35.39
N LYS A 972 18.70 18.50 -36.13
CA LYS A 972 19.44 17.32 -35.65
C LYS A 972 20.93 17.58 -35.82
N VAL A 973 21.68 17.57 -34.72
CA VAL A 973 23.12 17.86 -34.68
C VAL A 973 23.88 16.59 -34.26
N PRO A 974 24.73 15.99 -35.12
CA PRO A 974 25.52 14.81 -34.76
C PRO A 974 26.58 15.10 -33.68
N LEU A 975 26.92 14.07 -32.91
CA LEU A 975 27.90 14.11 -31.82
C LEU A 975 29.30 14.58 -32.29
N SER A 976 29.68 14.29 -33.54
CA SER A 976 30.92 14.82 -34.12
C SER A 976 30.93 16.35 -34.14
N VAL A 977 29.83 16.99 -34.55
CA VAL A 977 29.65 18.44 -34.58
C VAL A 977 29.60 19.01 -33.16
N CYS A 978 28.86 18.35 -32.26
CA CYS A 978 28.84 18.72 -30.83
C CYS A 978 30.22 18.65 -30.16
N SER A 979 31.13 17.80 -30.67
CA SER A 979 32.51 17.63 -30.17
C SER A 979 33.53 18.55 -30.87
N GLY A 980 33.09 19.44 -31.77
CA GLY A 980 33.93 20.36 -32.53
C GLY A 980 34.54 19.80 -33.82
N GLY A 981 34.11 18.61 -34.26
CA GLY A 981 34.50 18.00 -35.54
C GLY A 981 33.60 18.39 -36.71
N PRO A 982 33.99 18.03 -37.96
CA PRO A 982 33.18 18.29 -39.14
C PRO A 982 31.92 17.41 -39.20
N GLY A 983 30.83 17.98 -39.69
CA GLY A 983 29.57 17.28 -39.92
C GLY A 983 28.42 18.24 -40.26
N ASN A 984 27.36 17.73 -40.89
CA ASN A 984 26.23 18.53 -41.33
C ASN A 984 25.11 18.54 -40.28
N VAL A 985 24.58 19.73 -39.98
CA VAL A 985 23.34 19.89 -39.21
C VAL A 985 22.14 19.65 -40.13
N ILE A 986 21.23 18.75 -39.74
CA ILE A 986 20.06 18.40 -40.54
C ILE A 986 18.85 19.18 -40.02
N THR A 987 18.39 20.18 -40.78
CA THR A 987 17.15 20.92 -40.51
C THR A 987 15.94 20.13 -41.01
N VAL A 988 14.89 20.02 -40.20
CA VAL A 988 13.66 19.28 -40.56
C VAL A 988 12.66 20.24 -41.21
N GLN A 989 12.21 19.92 -42.42
CA GLN A 989 11.11 20.64 -43.07
C GLN A 989 9.76 20.10 -42.62
N HIS A 990 8.84 21.00 -42.28
CA HIS A 990 7.48 20.68 -41.89
C HIS A 990 6.50 21.36 -42.85
N LEU A 991 5.70 20.54 -43.55
CA LEU A 991 4.57 21.04 -44.32
C LEU A 991 3.52 21.62 -43.35
N ARG A 992 2.99 22.79 -43.68
CA ARG A 992 1.91 23.46 -42.92
C ARG A 992 0.68 23.59 -43.82
N ASP A 993 -0.47 23.15 -43.34
CA ASP A 993 -1.75 23.40 -44.01
C ASP A 993 -2.18 24.86 -43.78
N GLU A 994 -2.00 25.73 -44.79
CA GLU A 994 -2.65 27.05 -44.79
C GLU A 994 -4.10 26.92 -45.27
N LYS A 995 -5.07 27.28 -44.42
CA LYS A 995 -6.44 27.52 -44.88
C LYS A 995 -6.51 28.82 -45.67
N LYS A 996 -6.79 28.72 -46.98
CA LYS A 996 -7.32 29.81 -47.81
C LYS A 996 -8.56 29.32 -48.56
N GLU A 997 -9.64 30.09 -48.43
CA GLU A 997 -10.81 30.04 -49.30
C GLU A 997 -10.85 31.29 -50.21
N PRO A 998 -11.69 31.34 -51.26
CA PRO A 998 -11.88 30.27 -52.23
C PRO A 998 -11.95 30.82 -53.68
N THR A 999 -11.21 30.24 -54.64
CA THR A 999 -11.38 30.60 -56.06
C THR A 999 -11.29 29.40 -57.01
N SER A 1000 -12.49 28.99 -57.45
CA SER A 1000 -12.86 28.75 -58.86
C SER A 1000 -11.99 27.89 -59.79
N THR A 1001 -12.72 27.02 -60.49
CA THR A 1001 -12.52 26.58 -61.88
C THR A 1001 -11.36 25.63 -62.24
N GLN A 1002 -11.77 24.36 -62.38
CA GLN A 1002 -11.76 23.61 -63.65
C GLN A 1002 -10.53 22.77 -64.06
N ASN A 1003 -10.84 21.47 -64.25
CA ASN A 1003 -10.60 20.71 -65.49
C ASN A 1003 -9.17 20.19 -65.79
N LEU A 1004 -8.96 18.97 -66.32
CA LEU A 1004 -9.84 17.79 -66.47
C LEU A 1004 -8.99 16.55 -66.85
N LEU A 1005 -9.30 15.36 -66.32
CA LEU A 1005 -8.94 14.04 -66.90
C LEU A 1005 -7.41 13.72 -67.01
N GLN A 1006 -6.96 12.50 -67.36
CA GLN A 1006 -7.68 11.26 -67.75
C GLN A 1006 -7.01 10.00 -67.15
N GLY A 1007 -7.75 8.88 -67.07
CA GLY A 1007 -7.26 7.58 -66.55
C GLY A 1007 -6.23 6.88 -67.48
N ILE A 1008 -5.92 5.59 -67.28
CA ILE A 1008 -6.88 4.47 -67.42
C ILE A 1008 -6.30 3.17 -66.82
N ASN A 1009 -7.17 2.42 -66.10
CA ASN A 1009 -7.40 0.95 -66.00
C ASN A 1009 -6.26 -0.07 -66.30
N LYS A 1010 -6.24 -1.31 -65.76
CA LYS A 1010 -7.37 -2.24 -65.44
C LYS A 1010 -7.04 -3.25 -64.31
N SER A 1011 -8.11 -3.80 -63.71
CA SER A 1011 -8.31 -5.19 -63.19
C SER A 1011 -7.15 -5.96 -62.53
N GLY A 1012 -7.24 -6.53 -61.33
CA GLY A 1012 -8.40 -6.66 -60.41
C GLY A 1012 -9.12 -8.02 -60.50
N HIS A 1013 -9.30 -8.64 -59.33
CA HIS A 1013 -10.28 -9.69 -59.00
C HIS A 1013 -10.62 -9.50 -57.51
N GLY A 1014 -11.85 -9.84 -57.10
CA GLY A 1014 -12.27 -9.75 -55.72
C GLY A 1014 -13.52 -10.59 -55.47
N VAL A 1015 -13.84 -10.82 -54.19
CA VAL A 1015 -15.09 -11.42 -53.74
C VAL A 1015 -15.60 -10.59 -52.57
N ALA A 1016 -16.89 -10.28 -52.60
CA ALA A 1016 -17.60 -9.64 -51.49
C ALA A 1016 -19.00 -10.26 -51.40
N MET A 1017 -19.54 -10.35 -50.18
CA MET A 1017 -20.98 -10.49 -49.96
C MET A 1017 -21.38 -9.61 -48.79
N ASN A 1018 -22.45 -8.84 -48.98
CA ASN A 1018 -23.09 -8.03 -47.94
C ASN A 1018 -24.06 -8.91 -47.14
N ASN A 1019 -24.55 -8.39 -46.02
CA ASN A 1019 -25.99 -8.08 -45.97
C ASN A 1019 -26.34 -7.04 -44.90
N THR A 1020 -27.06 -6.02 -45.32
CA THR A 1020 -27.79 -5.07 -44.47
C THR A 1020 -29.27 -5.23 -44.82
N MET A 1021 -30.17 -5.19 -43.84
CA MET A 1021 -31.61 -5.20 -44.10
C MET A 1021 -32.34 -4.13 -43.29
N SER A 1022 -32.93 -3.17 -44.01
CA SER A 1022 -33.92 -2.21 -43.54
C SER A 1022 -35.11 -2.26 -44.51
N PRO A 1023 -36.38 -2.21 -44.04
CA PRO A 1023 -37.53 -2.00 -44.91
C PRO A 1023 -37.75 -0.51 -45.22
N ASN A 1024 -38.10 -0.20 -46.47
CA ASN A 1024 -38.45 1.17 -46.93
C ASN A 1024 -39.92 1.51 -46.58
N VAL A 1025 -40.22 2.71 -46.08
CA VAL A 1025 -40.58 3.95 -46.85
C VAL A 1025 -41.89 3.88 -47.64
N GLY A 1026 -42.94 4.49 -47.07
CA GLY A 1026 -43.60 5.67 -47.66
C GLY A 1026 -44.75 5.49 -48.66
N GLY A 1027 -45.96 5.91 -48.26
CA GLY A 1027 -46.98 6.36 -49.22
C GLY A 1027 -48.44 6.32 -48.72
N LEU A 1028 -49.05 7.50 -48.54
CA LEU A 1028 -50.28 7.95 -49.24
C LEU A 1028 -50.72 9.35 -48.76
N ASN A 1029 -51.21 10.19 -49.67
CA ASN A 1029 -51.72 11.54 -49.37
C ASN A 1029 -53.25 11.55 -49.22
N GLY A 1030 -53.78 12.48 -48.41
CA GLY A 1030 -55.22 12.74 -48.31
C GLY A 1030 -55.52 14.18 -47.83
N THR A 1031 -56.25 14.95 -48.63
CA THR A 1031 -56.60 16.38 -48.42
C THR A 1031 -57.89 16.70 -49.21
N PRO A 1032 -58.70 17.75 -48.89
CA PRO A 1032 -58.73 18.60 -47.69
C PRO A 1032 -60.18 18.92 -47.17
N THR A 1033 -60.30 19.94 -46.31
CA THR A 1033 -61.47 20.83 -46.02
C THR A 1033 -62.56 20.44 -44.98
N SER A 1034 -62.82 21.41 -44.09
CA SER A 1034 -64.09 21.86 -43.45
C SER A 1034 -65.09 20.85 -42.85
N LEU A 1035 -65.68 21.02 -41.66
CA LEU A 1035 -65.71 22.07 -40.59
C LEU A 1035 -66.16 21.36 -39.25
N THR A 1036 -66.55 21.92 -38.08
CA THR A 1036 -67.14 23.22 -37.67
C THR A 1036 -66.90 23.49 -36.14
N THR A 1037 -67.78 24.28 -35.50
CA THR A 1037 -67.93 24.71 -34.08
C THR A 1037 -68.41 23.61 -33.08
N THR A 1038 -68.43 23.76 -31.73
CA THR A 1038 -68.50 24.97 -30.84
C THR A 1038 -68.05 24.70 -29.38
N ASN A 1039 -67.44 25.71 -28.71
CA ASN A 1039 -67.52 26.06 -27.25
C ASN A 1039 -66.94 25.10 -26.15
N ASN A 1040 -66.43 25.54 -24.97
CA ASN A 1040 -66.26 26.89 -24.39
C ASN A 1040 -65.22 26.99 -23.21
N ILE A 1041 -64.63 28.20 -23.02
CA ILE A 1041 -64.18 28.88 -21.76
C ILE A 1041 -63.07 28.28 -20.84
N GLY A 1042 -62.09 29.13 -20.43
CA GLY A 1042 -61.49 29.12 -19.08
C GLY A 1042 -59.94 29.34 -18.95
N PRO A 1043 -59.42 30.47 -18.41
CA PRO A 1043 -57.97 30.77 -18.40
C PRO A 1043 -57.29 31.01 -17.03
N VAL A 1044 -55.96 30.84 -16.98
CA VAL A 1044 -55.01 31.27 -15.92
C VAL A 1044 -53.73 31.83 -16.58
N ALA A 1045 -52.81 32.51 -15.85
CA ALA A 1045 -51.91 33.53 -16.43
C ALA A 1045 -50.44 33.55 -15.93
N VAL A 1046 -49.51 33.78 -16.88
CA VAL A 1046 -48.32 34.68 -16.85
C VAL A 1046 -47.19 34.50 -15.80
N ALA A 1047 -45.91 34.37 -16.24
CA ALA A 1047 -44.75 35.25 -15.83
C ALA A 1047 -43.32 34.88 -16.37
N GLY A 1048 -42.90 35.59 -17.43
CA GLY A 1048 -41.55 36.06 -17.85
C GLY A 1048 -40.15 35.58 -17.33
N GLY A 1049 -39.40 34.89 -18.21
CA GLY A 1049 -37.98 35.14 -18.59
C GLY A 1049 -36.82 34.85 -17.60
N PRO A 1050 -35.54 35.11 -17.95
CA PRO A 1050 -34.92 35.38 -19.27
C PRO A 1050 -33.85 34.32 -19.69
N ALA A 1051 -33.11 34.55 -20.79
CA ALA A 1051 -32.18 33.58 -21.41
C ALA A 1051 -30.72 33.60 -20.87
N PRO A 1052 -29.96 32.48 -20.95
CA PRO A 1052 -28.58 32.38 -20.46
C PRO A 1052 -27.51 32.98 -21.40
N SER A 1053 -26.33 33.26 -20.85
CA SER A 1053 -25.23 34.00 -21.50
C SER A 1053 -24.24 33.11 -22.27
N ASN A 1054 -23.74 33.65 -23.39
CA ASN A 1054 -23.04 32.89 -24.44
C ASN A 1054 -21.51 32.76 -24.24
N LEU A 1055 -21.07 32.55 -22.99
CA LEU A 1055 -19.64 32.52 -22.62
C LEU A 1055 -19.04 31.09 -22.61
N ASN A 1056 -19.80 30.09 -22.14
CA ASN A 1056 -19.27 28.75 -21.90
C ASN A 1056 -18.86 27.98 -23.19
N LEU A 1057 -19.43 28.33 -24.36
CA LEU A 1057 -19.15 27.62 -25.60
C LEU A 1057 -17.67 27.68 -26.02
N VAL A 1058 -16.92 28.72 -25.62
CA VAL A 1058 -15.49 28.83 -25.97
C VAL A 1058 -14.67 27.82 -25.18
N ASP A 1059 -14.90 27.70 -23.88
CA ASP A 1059 -14.20 26.76 -23.00
C ASP A 1059 -14.54 25.30 -23.33
N ASP A 1060 -15.81 25.00 -23.63
CA ASP A 1060 -16.22 23.64 -24.01
C ASP A 1060 -15.67 23.24 -25.38
N VAL A 1061 -15.56 24.18 -26.33
CA VAL A 1061 -14.84 23.94 -27.60
C VAL A 1061 -13.35 23.73 -27.37
N GLN A 1062 -12.70 24.43 -26.42
CA GLN A 1062 -11.31 24.16 -26.06
C GLN A 1062 -11.13 22.78 -25.40
N LYS A 1063 -12.01 22.38 -24.48
CA LYS A 1063 -12.00 21.02 -23.88
C LYS A 1063 -12.14 19.93 -24.95
N LEU A 1064 -13.08 20.09 -25.88
CA LEU A 1064 -13.28 19.15 -26.99
C LEU A 1064 -12.08 19.11 -27.96
N GLN A 1065 -11.42 20.25 -28.21
CA GLN A 1065 -10.18 20.29 -28.99
C GLN A 1065 -9.02 19.59 -28.26
N GLN A 1066 -8.92 19.73 -26.94
CA GLN A 1066 -7.93 19.03 -26.12
C GLN A 1066 -8.17 17.51 -26.12
N GLN A 1067 -9.40 17.06 -25.86
CA GLN A 1067 -9.76 15.63 -25.91
C GLN A 1067 -9.48 15.02 -27.30
N LEU A 1068 -9.79 15.74 -28.38
CA LEU A 1068 -9.48 15.31 -29.74
C LEU A 1068 -7.97 15.23 -30.01
N GLN A 1069 -7.17 16.09 -29.37
CA GLN A 1069 -5.70 16.05 -29.44
C GLN A 1069 -5.14 14.87 -28.63
N ASP A 1070 -5.66 14.62 -27.43
CA ASP A 1070 -5.23 13.51 -26.57
C ASP A 1070 -5.51 12.15 -27.23
N ILE A 1071 -6.68 11.98 -27.84
CA ILE A 1071 -7.04 10.78 -28.62
C ILE A 1071 -6.11 10.59 -29.84
N LYS A 1072 -5.70 11.67 -30.50
CA LYS A 1072 -4.68 11.60 -31.57
C LYS A 1072 -3.32 11.17 -31.03
N GLU A 1073 -2.88 11.66 -29.87
CA GLU A 1073 -1.60 11.23 -29.30
C GLU A 1073 -1.63 9.78 -28.79
N GLN A 1074 -2.77 9.30 -28.29
CA GLN A 1074 -2.98 7.89 -27.93
C GLN A 1074 -3.00 6.95 -29.14
N THR A 1075 -3.45 7.40 -30.31
CA THR A 1075 -3.52 6.59 -31.54
C THR A 1075 -2.28 6.70 -32.44
N MET A 1076 -1.48 7.76 -32.31
CA MET A 1076 -0.24 7.94 -33.09
C MET A 1076 0.93 7.07 -32.60
N CYS A 1077 1.80 6.69 -33.54
CA CYS A 1077 3.01 5.92 -33.32
C CYS A 1077 4.02 6.66 -32.42
N PRO A 1078 4.54 6.02 -31.36
CA PRO A 1078 5.45 6.64 -30.39
C PRO A 1078 6.87 6.94 -30.91
N VAL A 1079 7.17 6.59 -32.17
CA VAL A 1079 8.49 6.81 -32.80
C VAL A 1079 8.48 8.03 -33.72
N CYS A 1080 7.48 8.14 -34.60
CA CYS A 1080 7.37 9.25 -35.56
C CYS A 1080 6.40 10.36 -35.12
N PHE A 1081 5.40 10.07 -34.27
CA PHE A 1081 4.31 10.97 -33.88
C PHE A 1081 3.56 11.61 -35.07
N ASP A 1082 3.42 10.84 -36.16
CA ASP A 1082 3.04 11.34 -37.50
C ASP A 1082 2.14 10.35 -38.27
N ARG A 1083 1.99 9.11 -37.77
CA ARG A 1083 1.17 8.03 -38.37
C ARG A 1083 0.48 7.24 -37.26
N ILE A 1084 -0.70 6.71 -37.53
CA ILE A 1084 -1.46 5.85 -36.60
C ILE A 1084 -0.72 4.54 -36.33
N ARG A 1085 -0.90 3.95 -35.14
CA ARG A 1085 -0.41 2.61 -34.79
C ARG A 1085 -1.18 1.54 -35.57
N ASN A 1086 -0.55 0.95 -36.59
CA ASN A 1086 -1.09 -0.14 -37.39
C ASN A 1086 -0.23 -1.42 -37.33
N MET A 1087 0.68 -1.50 -36.35
CA MET A 1087 1.51 -2.68 -36.08
C MET A 1087 1.70 -2.84 -34.57
N VAL A 1088 1.67 -4.07 -34.08
CA VAL A 1088 1.89 -4.45 -32.67
C VAL A 1088 2.94 -5.55 -32.60
N PHE A 1089 3.81 -5.47 -31.60
CA PHE A 1089 4.81 -6.49 -31.30
C PHE A 1089 4.25 -7.55 -30.35
N LEU A 1090 4.86 -8.75 -30.29
CA LEU A 1090 4.44 -9.85 -29.39
C LEU A 1090 4.32 -9.42 -27.91
N CYS A 1091 5.05 -8.38 -27.50
CA CYS A 1091 5.00 -7.77 -26.17
C CYS A 1091 3.83 -6.79 -25.96
N GLY A 1092 2.79 -6.80 -26.79
CA GLY A 1092 1.56 -5.99 -26.65
C GLY A 1092 1.66 -4.51 -27.05
N HIS A 1093 2.83 -4.04 -27.49
CA HIS A 1093 3.10 -2.62 -27.72
C HIS A 1093 3.12 -2.27 -29.21
N GLY A 1094 2.57 -1.10 -29.58
CA GLY A 1094 2.28 -0.74 -30.98
C GLY A 1094 3.04 0.46 -31.56
N THR A 1095 3.35 0.37 -32.86
CA THR A 1095 3.95 1.41 -33.71
C THR A 1095 3.19 1.51 -35.05
N CYS A 1096 3.54 2.47 -35.91
CA CYS A 1096 3.20 2.35 -37.32
C CYS A 1096 4.18 1.38 -37.99
N GLN A 1097 3.72 0.70 -39.05
CA GLN A 1097 4.50 -0.30 -39.80
C GLN A 1097 5.89 0.23 -40.21
N MET A 1098 5.95 1.40 -40.86
CA MET A 1098 7.23 2.01 -41.31
C MET A 1098 8.26 2.25 -40.20
N CYS A 1099 7.84 2.36 -38.94
CA CYS A 1099 8.77 2.44 -37.80
C CYS A 1099 9.05 1.07 -37.18
N GLY A 1100 8.05 0.19 -37.11
CA GLY A 1100 8.20 -1.17 -36.57
C GLY A 1100 9.07 -2.07 -37.42
N ASP A 1101 9.08 -1.88 -38.75
CA ASP A 1101 9.97 -2.56 -39.70
C ASP A 1101 11.44 -2.09 -39.61
N GLN A 1102 11.74 -1.03 -38.85
CA GLN A 1102 13.07 -0.42 -38.74
C GLN A 1102 13.67 -0.43 -37.32
N ILE A 1103 13.01 -1.12 -36.37
CA ILE A 1103 13.48 -1.25 -34.97
C ILE A 1103 13.38 -2.70 -34.52
N ASP A 1104 14.44 -3.20 -33.88
CA ASP A 1104 14.55 -4.60 -33.42
C ASP A 1104 14.29 -4.76 -31.91
N GLY A 1105 14.20 -3.65 -31.19
CA GLY A 1105 13.69 -3.56 -29.82
C GLY A 1105 12.36 -2.80 -29.74
N CYS A 1106 11.49 -3.20 -28.81
CA CYS A 1106 10.25 -2.49 -28.53
C CYS A 1106 10.55 -1.13 -27.85
N PRO A 1107 10.10 0.02 -28.40
CA PRO A 1107 10.45 1.34 -27.88
C PRO A 1107 9.70 1.72 -26.59
N ILE A 1108 8.90 0.81 -26.02
CA ILE A 1108 8.17 1.02 -24.76
C ILE A 1108 8.69 0.05 -23.68
N CYS A 1109 8.60 -1.26 -23.90
CA CYS A 1109 8.99 -2.27 -22.91
C CYS A 1109 10.41 -2.84 -23.08
N ARG A 1110 11.18 -2.37 -24.07
CA ARG A 1110 12.59 -2.73 -24.35
C ARG A 1110 12.89 -4.21 -24.63
N LYS A 1111 11.87 -5.08 -24.73
CA LYS A 1111 12.03 -6.45 -25.21
C LYS A 1111 12.36 -6.48 -26.71
N THR A 1112 13.16 -7.45 -27.13
CA THR A 1112 13.45 -7.74 -28.55
C THR A 1112 12.17 -8.09 -29.34
N VAL A 1113 12.11 -7.66 -30.59
CA VAL A 1113 10.93 -7.82 -31.46
C VAL A 1113 10.94 -9.19 -32.13
N GLU A 1114 10.51 -10.20 -31.38
CA GLU A 1114 10.38 -11.60 -31.85
C GLU A 1114 9.35 -11.77 -32.96
N LYS A 1115 8.28 -10.96 -32.94
CA LYS A 1115 7.19 -11.00 -33.93
C LYS A 1115 6.55 -9.64 -34.12
N ARG A 1116 6.30 -9.28 -35.38
CA ARG A 1116 5.60 -8.07 -35.82
C ARG A 1116 4.23 -8.49 -36.37
N ILE A 1117 3.15 -7.90 -35.88
CA ILE A 1117 1.77 -8.20 -36.26
C ILE A 1117 1.15 -6.92 -36.82
N ILE A 1118 0.70 -6.94 -38.07
CA ILE A 1118 -0.01 -5.80 -38.68
C ILE A 1118 -1.46 -5.82 -38.20
N LEU A 1119 -1.96 -4.65 -37.76
CA LEU A 1119 -3.38 -4.41 -37.53
C LEU A 1119 -3.99 -3.86 -38.82
N PHE A 1120 -5.15 -4.40 -39.21
CA PHE A 1120 -5.94 -3.98 -40.36
C PHE A 1120 -7.08 -3.05 -39.93
#